data_AF-A0A0P1BHT2-F1
#
_entry.id   AF-A0A0P1BHT2-F1
#
_cell.length_a   1.000
_cell.length_b   1.000
_cell.length_c   1.000
_cell.angle_alpha   90.00
_cell.angle_beta   90.00
_cell.angle_gamma   90.00
#
_symmetry.space_group_name_H-M   'P 1'
#
loop_
_entity.id
_entity.type
_entity.pdbx_description
1 polymer ?
#
loop_
_entity_poly.entity_id
_entity_poly.type
_entity_poly.pdbx_seq_one_letter_code
_entity_poly.pdbx_strand_id
1 'polypeptide(L)'
;MSYARPPEQPYAHSNASQYEQASAYYQQQQQGSDGYGHGSQGTYGHSQGGYGEGVSGGSYGGGYKYDDQQSSMFAPSEAHHHGQSSAALNTPYSDFPPTPGQPRANAASAAAQKYSYAPQKKGVSKWIKIGIPLLLLIIAGAVLGGIFGSRAANKDSSASSTKSGWTDTTSGDKPSFVGSDVLQRASAAAASGNVDDLQYHGTDAYGNPSFKSSATQGSPSASNGYQVDSFSGSLQNLRSHPRIMTTQQQWQDLPGKISKDAYLTVWNDTIFKNATAWFPIPPTNYSIDGGFTGSGILDPARELQQRVKTFAYAYHLSGGDTKWRDRAWSELNTAAGNNPQYPWGEGAPDGSIWNANHFLDLAEATAAFAIGYDWLYDAWTDDQRTTLRNAIATNGLVFGNNAYTGQNDGGNYGWWHLPANGFGNWNCVSNSGLLLGALAIAGDDGGNTTISTLVSQTFNNVLDNMKQNCMQGVYSDGTWSETPNYWYFGTNAQARAVSALTTATGSDQGLMAANNNWPKTGYFHMYVSGMASMFFYGDNGPNKFSTNANGMFLWGALSNNPVYALFQRDRADAADPLSMFWYDPSTKGAFWSGLDLDRYFDDRRGSWASMRSSWTDFTGMYAAIKSSNLTGHQTHGDLDAGTFVIDALGTRWAGELGNGNYLSTDYFKEEVPTALRWGYYKKATQGQNTLVINDQNQMPDCQPINKFETTGAKQSSSVSYTPGTNDVAYFSTDMSSAYNNSGSAFPANTVKRGIRMLNGRRQVLVQDDIGANGGIQKIQWRVQTNATITLSADRRTATLTLDNATDPNAWGGNTVAGPAPLIARFAKQTMIVKILSPATATFGVTSFSGNPEQKPTRIYGTDPNTTPGEQGDQPMPGRSVLTITLDGGDAQSIQVLWQPQWSNLNDADNKEPPNVPIDNWSLTSHN
;
A
#
# COMPACT_ATOMS: atom_id res chain seq x y z
N MET A 1 23.92 -2.38 5.35
CA MET A 1 24.11 -2.05 3.91
C MET A 1 22.82 -1.39 3.44
N SER A 2 22.83 -0.49 2.45
CA SER A 2 21.55 -0.05 1.86
C SER A 2 21.00 -1.16 0.98
N TYR A 3 19.77 -1.62 1.26
CA TYR A 3 19.02 -2.44 0.32
C TYR A 3 18.78 -1.59 -0.94
N ALA A 4 19.50 -1.91 -2.02
CA ALA A 4 19.16 -1.35 -3.32
C ALA A 4 17.85 -2.00 -3.76
N ARG A 5 16.73 -1.29 -3.52
CA ARG A 5 15.40 -1.75 -3.95
C ARG A 5 15.46 -2.09 -5.44
N PRO A 6 14.96 -3.27 -5.89
CA PRO A 6 14.87 -3.58 -7.31
C PRO A 6 14.11 -2.48 -8.06
N PRO A 7 14.35 -2.27 -9.37
CA PRO A 7 13.60 -1.27 -10.14
C PRO A 7 12.09 -1.50 -10.05
N GLU A 8 11.40 -0.62 -9.32
CA GLU A 8 10.00 -0.78 -8.89
C GLU A 8 9.06 -0.89 -10.10
N GLN A 9 8.64 -2.11 -10.43
CA GLN A 9 7.67 -2.42 -11.50
C GLN A 9 6.25 -2.05 -11.06
N PRO A 10 5.64 -0.96 -11.55
CA PRO A 10 4.37 -0.44 -11.02
C PRO A 10 3.14 -1.21 -11.53
N TYR A 11 3.36 -2.18 -12.42
CA TYR A 11 2.31 -2.93 -13.11
C TYR A 11 1.73 -4.07 -12.26
N ALA A 12 2.39 -4.45 -11.16
CA ALA A 12 1.84 -5.33 -10.13
C ALA A 12 2.32 -4.89 -8.74
N HIS A 13 1.39 -4.54 -7.87
CA HIS A 13 1.63 -4.49 -6.42
C HIS A 13 0.50 -5.26 -5.75
N SER A 14 0.66 -6.58 -5.69
CA SER A 14 -0.28 -7.45 -5.00
C SER A 14 0.17 -7.63 -3.55
N ASN A 15 -0.76 -7.62 -2.59
CA ASN A 15 -0.46 -8.14 -1.25
C ASN A 15 -0.29 -9.68 -1.30
N ALA A 16 -0.96 -10.33 -2.26
CA ALA A 16 -0.99 -11.78 -2.50
C ALA A 16 0.39 -12.45 -2.46
N SER A 17 1.36 -11.85 -3.15
CA SER A 17 2.70 -12.42 -3.34
C SER A 17 3.53 -12.51 -2.05
N GLN A 18 3.11 -11.83 -0.97
CA GLN A 18 3.78 -11.87 0.33
C GLN A 18 3.21 -12.96 1.27
N TYR A 19 1.91 -13.26 1.21
CA TYR A 19 1.24 -14.18 2.14
C TYR A 19 1.15 -15.63 1.63
N GLU A 20 0.91 -15.86 0.34
CA GLU A 20 0.74 -17.23 -0.16
C GLU A 20 2.06 -17.88 -0.58
N GLN A 21 2.97 -17.11 -1.20
CA GLN A 21 4.12 -17.68 -1.93
C GLN A 21 5.27 -18.09 -1.01
N ALA A 22 5.40 -17.45 0.16
CA ALA A 22 6.31 -17.90 1.22
C ALA A 22 6.02 -19.36 1.62
N SER A 23 4.74 -19.75 1.66
CA SER A 23 4.31 -21.11 2.03
C SER A 23 4.79 -22.18 1.02
N ALA A 24 4.73 -21.87 -0.28
CA ALA A 24 5.09 -22.80 -1.35
C ALA A 24 6.62 -22.98 -1.47
N TYR A 25 7.40 -21.93 -1.22
CA TYR A 25 8.86 -21.95 -1.29
C TYR A 25 9.49 -22.98 -0.34
N TYR A 26 9.04 -23.03 0.92
CA TYR A 26 9.63 -23.94 1.92
C TYR A 26 9.17 -25.40 1.78
N GLN A 27 7.99 -25.67 1.18
CA GLN A 27 7.58 -27.05 0.88
C GLN A 27 8.52 -27.71 -0.16
N GLN A 28 9.04 -26.95 -1.12
CA GLN A 28 10.05 -27.47 -2.06
C GLN A 28 11.40 -27.78 -1.40
N GLN A 29 11.76 -27.10 -0.31
CA GLN A 29 12.99 -27.42 0.43
C GLN A 29 12.86 -28.73 1.22
N GLN A 30 11.71 -29.00 1.85
CA GLN A 30 11.51 -30.23 2.61
C GLN A 30 11.59 -31.49 1.72
N GLN A 31 10.97 -31.46 0.54
CA GLN A 31 11.11 -32.55 -0.45
C GLN A 31 12.54 -32.71 -1.01
N GLY A 32 13.43 -31.75 -0.77
CA GLY A 32 14.85 -31.82 -1.10
C GLY A 32 15.76 -32.26 0.05
N SER A 33 15.26 -32.35 1.30
CA SER A 33 16.09 -32.55 2.50
C SER A 33 16.10 -33.96 3.09
N ASP A 34 15.20 -34.86 2.68
CA ASP A 34 15.05 -36.22 3.23
C ASP A 34 16.17 -37.21 2.81
N GLY A 35 17.41 -36.71 2.66
CA GLY A 35 18.47 -37.38 1.90
C GLY A 35 19.87 -37.47 2.54
N TYR A 36 20.13 -36.87 3.72
CA TYR A 36 21.40 -37.05 4.44
C TYR A 36 21.23 -37.16 5.96
N GLY A 37 21.87 -38.19 6.55
CA GLY A 37 21.67 -38.60 7.94
C GLY A 37 22.72 -38.12 8.95
N HIS A 38 22.56 -38.57 10.19
CA HIS A 38 23.34 -38.21 11.38
C HIS A 38 24.87 -38.18 11.23
N GLY A 39 25.49 -37.15 11.84
CA GLY A 39 26.90 -37.10 12.23
C GLY A 39 27.03 -36.45 13.63
N SER A 40 28.10 -36.76 14.39
CA SER A 40 28.20 -36.46 15.83
C SER A 40 29.46 -35.67 16.22
N GLN A 41 29.31 -34.80 17.23
CA GLN A 41 30.31 -34.28 18.20
C GLN A 41 31.66 -33.69 17.73
N GLY A 42 32.04 -32.57 18.35
CA GLY A 42 33.40 -31.99 18.36
C GLY A 42 33.49 -30.85 19.38
N THR A 43 34.61 -30.70 20.10
CA THR A 43 34.73 -29.76 21.25
C THR A 43 36.17 -29.23 21.40
N TYR A 44 36.33 -28.10 22.10
CA TYR A 44 37.58 -27.38 22.43
C TYR A 44 38.22 -26.56 21.29
N GLY A 45 38.97 -25.47 21.57
CA GLY A 45 39.32 -24.92 22.89
C GLY A 45 39.97 -23.51 22.84
N HIS A 46 40.35 -22.99 24.01
CA HIS A 46 40.90 -21.64 24.22
C HIS A 46 42.34 -21.43 23.70
N SER A 47 42.69 -20.17 23.47
CA SER A 47 44.05 -19.64 23.69
C SER A 47 43.97 -18.18 24.18
N GLN A 48 44.98 -17.73 24.94
CA GLN A 48 45.09 -16.38 25.53
C GLN A 48 46.47 -15.77 25.23
N GLY A 49 46.55 -14.44 25.22
CA GLY A 49 47.80 -13.66 25.32
C GLY A 49 47.74 -12.31 24.60
N GLY A 50 48.28 -11.20 25.12
CA GLY A 50 48.82 -10.98 26.47
C GLY A 50 49.91 -9.88 26.51
N TYR A 51 49.74 -8.87 27.38
CA TYR A 51 50.70 -7.78 27.72
C TYR A 51 51.04 -6.80 26.58
N GLY A 52 51.45 -5.54 26.82
CA GLY A 52 51.53 -4.70 28.04
C GLY A 52 51.57 -3.21 27.63
N GLU A 53 50.94 -2.28 28.36
CA GLU A 53 51.49 -1.43 29.45
C GLU A 53 52.36 -0.23 29.05
N GLY A 54 52.20 0.89 29.79
CA GLY A 54 52.87 2.19 29.63
C GLY A 54 51.90 3.34 29.25
N VAL A 55 51.35 4.24 30.09
CA VAL A 55 51.59 4.84 31.44
C VAL A 55 51.98 6.33 31.34
N SER A 56 51.28 7.18 32.13
CA SER A 56 51.47 8.63 32.41
C SER A 56 51.09 9.65 31.30
N GLY A 57 50.52 10.83 31.61
CA GLY A 57 49.89 11.26 32.89
C GLY A 57 49.58 12.76 33.04
N GLY A 58 48.46 13.10 33.71
CA GLY A 58 48.12 14.44 34.28
C GLY A 58 47.68 15.55 33.30
N SER A 59 47.19 16.73 33.73
CA SER A 59 46.49 17.14 34.98
C SER A 59 45.94 18.60 34.86
N TYR A 60 44.91 18.98 35.65
CA TYR A 60 44.28 20.33 35.73
C TYR A 60 43.59 20.82 34.43
N GLY A 61 42.65 21.79 34.37
CA GLY A 61 41.88 22.64 35.31
C GLY A 61 40.99 23.57 34.43
N GLY A 62 39.94 24.29 34.82
CA GLY A 62 39.38 24.65 36.12
C GLY A 62 39.11 26.17 36.21
N GLY A 63 37.89 26.65 35.93
CA GLY A 63 37.38 27.93 36.49
C GLY A 63 36.85 29.07 35.58
N TYR A 64 35.60 29.49 35.87
CA TYR A 64 35.07 30.88 35.98
C TYR A 64 34.92 31.86 34.80
N LYS A 65 33.67 32.35 34.62
CA LYS A 65 33.20 33.78 34.68
C LYS A 65 31.65 33.75 34.64
N TYR A 66 30.88 34.33 35.58
CA TYR A 66 30.70 35.72 36.07
C TYR A 66 29.65 36.55 35.30
N ASP A 67 28.72 37.15 36.06
CA ASP A 67 27.69 38.14 35.70
C ASP A 67 28.32 39.49 35.18
N ASP A 68 27.62 40.56 34.76
CA ASP A 68 26.35 41.10 35.29
C ASP A 68 25.71 42.25 34.44
N GLN A 69 24.41 42.50 34.69
CA GLN A 69 23.65 43.78 34.68
C GLN A 69 23.63 44.86 33.53
N GLN A 70 22.38 45.12 33.06
CA GLN A 70 21.64 46.43 33.03
C GLN A 70 21.71 47.51 31.91
N SER A 71 20.48 47.99 31.59
CA SER A 71 20.01 49.41 31.52
C SER A 71 20.07 50.27 30.23
N SER A 72 18.88 50.45 29.60
CA SER A 72 18.26 51.75 29.23
C SER A 72 16.83 51.47 28.66
N MET A 73 15.69 51.84 29.25
CA MET A 73 15.10 53.16 29.53
C MET A 73 14.87 54.08 28.32
N PHE A 74 13.60 54.26 27.90
CA PHE A 74 12.93 55.58 27.80
C PHE A 74 11.39 55.46 27.60
N ALA A 75 10.65 56.43 28.12
CA ALA A 75 9.19 56.69 28.06
C ALA A 75 9.00 58.20 28.39
N PRO A 76 7.79 58.84 28.47
CA PRO A 76 6.39 58.40 28.30
C PRO A 76 5.74 59.10 27.06
N SER A 77 4.44 59.36 26.84
CA SER A 77 3.17 59.44 27.63
C SER A 77 1.96 59.39 26.64
N GLU A 78 0.65 59.57 26.90
CA GLU A 78 -0.37 59.64 28.00
C GLU A 78 -1.76 59.68 27.27
N ALA A 79 -2.98 59.44 27.78
CA ALA A 79 -3.59 58.97 29.05
C ALA A 79 -4.98 58.35 28.66
N HIS A 80 -6.17 58.40 29.32
CA HIS A 80 -6.69 58.87 30.62
C HIS A 80 -8.09 58.21 30.84
N HIS A 81 -8.35 57.51 31.97
CA HIS A 81 -9.70 57.14 32.52
C HIS A 81 -10.64 56.20 31.71
N HIS A 82 -11.58 55.40 32.28
CA HIS A 82 -11.93 54.99 33.66
C HIS A 82 -12.80 53.69 33.60
N GLY A 83 -12.84 52.82 34.64
CA GLY A 83 -14.03 51.96 34.89
C GLY A 83 -13.86 50.46 35.26
N GLN A 84 -13.64 50.20 36.56
CA GLN A 84 -14.07 49.04 37.39
C GLN A 84 -14.42 47.61 36.85
N SER A 85 -13.80 46.63 37.53
CA SER A 85 -14.38 45.42 38.20
C SER A 85 -14.79 44.12 37.48
N SER A 86 -14.30 43.02 38.08
CA SER A 86 -14.92 41.69 38.29
C SER A 86 -15.28 40.77 37.11
N ALA A 87 -14.41 39.77 36.93
CA ALA A 87 -14.67 38.36 36.62
C ALA A 87 -16.07 37.90 36.14
N ALA A 88 -16.11 37.40 34.90
CA ALA A 88 -16.98 36.29 34.49
C ALA A 88 -16.36 35.52 33.30
N LEU A 89 -16.82 34.30 33.09
CA LEU A 89 -16.49 33.47 31.92
C LEU A 89 -16.96 34.14 30.61
N ASN A 90 -16.16 34.05 29.54
CA ASN A 90 -16.69 33.74 28.20
C ASN A 90 -15.60 33.46 27.16
N THR A 91 -15.65 32.26 26.59
CA THR A 91 -15.20 32.01 25.21
C THR A 91 -16.31 32.43 24.24
N PRO A 92 -15.99 33.08 23.12
CA PRO A 92 -16.80 32.98 21.91
C PRO A 92 -16.05 32.12 20.88
N TYR A 93 -16.63 30.97 20.56
CA TYR A 93 -16.37 30.26 19.31
C TYR A 93 -17.05 31.04 18.18
N SER A 94 -16.39 31.21 17.03
CA SER A 94 -16.98 31.87 15.85
C SER A 94 -16.44 31.28 14.55
N ASP A 95 -17.34 30.90 13.66
CA ASP A 95 -17.05 30.07 12.49
C ASP A 95 -16.37 30.78 11.30
N PHE A 96 -15.99 29.92 10.35
CA PHE A 96 -15.41 30.10 9.00
C PHE A 96 -15.96 31.27 8.14
N PRO A 97 -15.26 31.69 7.04
CA PRO A 97 -14.18 30.97 6.34
C PRO A 97 -12.88 31.76 6.03
N PRO A 98 -11.77 31.07 5.69
CA PRO A 98 -10.60 31.67 5.05
C PRO A 98 -10.77 31.83 3.52
N THR A 99 -10.06 32.81 2.96
CA THR A 99 -10.08 33.21 1.54
C THR A 99 -9.48 32.15 0.58
N PRO A 100 -9.99 32.01 -0.67
CA PRO A 100 -9.29 31.25 -1.72
C PRO A 100 -7.93 31.85 -2.08
N GLY A 101 -6.96 31.02 -2.51
CA GLY A 101 -5.72 31.48 -3.15
C GLY A 101 -4.47 31.58 -2.26
N GLN A 102 -4.44 30.92 -1.09
CA GLN A 102 -3.21 30.74 -0.30
C GLN A 102 -3.07 29.28 0.14
N PRO A 103 -2.12 28.49 -0.44
CA PRO A 103 -1.82 27.17 0.09
C PRO A 103 -1.18 27.33 1.47
N ARG A 104 -1.83 26.80 2.51
CA ARG A 104 -1.15 26.58 3.79
C ARG A 104 -0.04 25.56 3.54
N ALA A 105 1.19 25.88 3.90
CA ALA A 105 2.22 24.85 4.07
C ALA A 105 1.67 23.82 5.06
N ASN A 106 1.55 22.56 4.64
CA ASN A 106 1.15 21.50 5.55
C ASN A 106 2.30 21.31 6.57
N ALA A 107 2.03 20.87 7.79
CA ALA A 107 3.11 20.78 8.78
C ALA A 107 4.03 19.55 8.56
N ALA A 108 3.66 18.61 7.68
CA ALA A 108 4.60 17.63 7.12
C ALA A 108 5.67 18.32 6.26
N SER A 109 5.36 19.43 5.57
CA SER A 109 6.33 20.31 4.90
C SER A 109 7.40 20.79 5.85
N ALA A 110 6.98 21.34 6.99
CA ALA A 110 7.89 21.88 8.01
C ALA A 110 8.72 20.78 8.67
N ALA A 111 8.17 19.57 8.83
CA ALA A 111 8.94 18.41 9.26
C ALA A 111 9.99 18.00 8.22
N ALA A 112 9.60 17.81 6.96
CA ALA A 112 10.49 17.40 5.87
C ALA A 112 11.66 18.37 5.64
N GLN A 113 11.44 19.69 5.82
CA GLN A 113 12.52 20.71 5.80
C GLN A 113 13.65 20.43 6.80
N LYS A 114 13.38 19.72 7.90
CA LYS A 114 14.37 19.41 8.94
C LYS A 114 15.25 18.18 8.62
N TYR A 115 14.84 17.35 7.66
CA TYR A 115 15.36 15.98 7.50
C TYR A 115 16.05 15.69 6.15
N SER A 116 16.08 16.65 5.23
CA SER A 116 16.71 16.49 3.91
C SER A 116 18.25 16.65 3.92
N TYR A 117 18.97 15.71 4.53
CA TYR A 117 20.45 15.64 4.46
C TYR A 117 20.97 14.21 4.26
N ALA A 118 21.47 13.90 3.05
CA ALA A 118 22.09 12.61 2.74
C ALA A 118 23.55 12.53 3.27
N PRO A 119 23.89 11.61 4.19
CA PRO A 119 25.25 11.50 4.73
C PRO A 119 26.21 10.82 3.75
N GLN A 120 27.42 11.38 3.59
CA GLN A 120 28.42 10.84 2.65
C GLN A 120 28.98 9.47 3.08
N LYS A 121 28.83 8.48 2.20
CA LYS A 121 29.40 7.12 2.38
C LYS A 121 30.86 7.07 1.92
N LYS A 122 31.75 6.56 2.77
CA LYS A 122 33.16 6.29 2.43
C LYS A 122 33.28 5.18 1.37
N GLY A 123 34.23 5.33 0.44
CA GLY A 123 34.38 4.42 -0.71
C GLY A 123 34.91 3.02 -0.35
N VAL A 124 34.38 2.00 -1.03
CA VAL A 124 34.73 0.58 -0.81
C VAL A 124 35.95 0.15 -1.65
N SER A 125 36.85 -0.62 -1.03
CA SER A 125 38.12 -1.08 -1.63
C SER A 125 37.96 -1.87 -2.95
N LYS A 126 38.92 -1.68 -3.86
CA LYS A 126 38.99 -2.39 -5.16
C LYS A 126 39.08 -3.91 -5.02
N TRP A 127 39.61 -4.43 -3.91
CA TRP A 127 39.69 -5.87 -3.65
C TRP A 127 38.31 -6.54 -3.65
N ILE A 128 37.33 -5.93 -2.98
CA ILE A 128 35.94 -6.44 -2.93
C ILE A 128 35.28 -6.38 -4.31
N LYS A 129 35.57 -5.33 -5.10
CA LYS A 129 34.97 -5.11 -6.42
C LYS A 129 35.49 -6.04 -7.52
N ILE A 130 36.67 -6.66 -7.37
CA ILE A 130 37.35 -7.40 -8.45
C ILE A 130 37.80 -8.80 -8.02
N GLY A 131 38.34 -8.96 -6.80
CA GLY A 131 38.87 -10.25 -6.32
C GLY A 131 37.78 -11.31 -6.07
N ILE A 132 36.66 -10.90 -5.47
CA ILE A 132 35.54 -11.81 -5.16
C ILE A 132 34.87 -12.36 -6.45
N PRO A 133 34.51 -11.53 -7.46
CA PRO A 133 34.01 -12.04 -8.74
C PRO A 133 34.95 -13.02 -9.45
N LEU A 134 36.28 -12.76 -9.44
CA LEU A 134 37.25 -13.67 -10.07
C LEU A 134 37.29 -15.04 -9.37
N LEU A 135 37.28 -15.05 -8.03
CA LEU A 135 37.30 -16.28 -7.24
C LEU A 135 36.03 -17.12 -7.48
N LEU A 136 34.86 -16.47 -7.57
CA LEU A 136 33.59 -17.14 -7.85
C LEU A 136 33.55 -17.76 -9.27
N LEU A 137 34.15 -17.10 -10.28
CA LEU A 137 34.26 -17.66 -11.63
C LEU A 137 35.15 -18.91 -11.69
N ILE A 138 36.25 -18.94 -10.92
CA ILE A 138 37.13 -20.12 -10.81
C ILE A 138 36.37 -21.30 -10.16
N ILE A 139 35.61 -21.04 -9.09
CA ILE A 139 34.79 -22.06 -8.42
C ILE A 139 33.67 -22.56 -9.35
N ALA A 140 32.99 -21.68 -10.08
CA ALA A 140 31.95 -22.05 -11.04
C ALA A 140 32.50 -22.95 -12.17
N GLY A 141 33.70 -22.66 -12.69
CA GLY A 141 34.37 -23.50 -13.69
C GLY A 141 34.64 -24.93 -13.19
N ALA A 142 35.09 -25.08 -11.94
CA ALA A 142 35.31 -26.38 -11.32
C ALA A 142 34.00 -27.17 -11.11
N VAL A 143 32.94 -26.51 -10.66
CA VAL A 143 31.63 -27.13 -10.42
C VAL A 143 30.96 -27.59 -11.73
N LEU A 144 30.97 -26.77 -12.78
CA LEU A 144 30.39 -27.12 -14.07
C LEU A 144 31.10 -28.31 -14.73
N GLY A 145 32.43 -28.40 -14.58
CA GLY A 145 33.22 -29.53 -15.06
C GLY A 145 32.81 -30.89 -14.47
N GLY A 146 32.35 -30.92 -13.20
CA GLY A 146 31.85 -32.14 -12.57
C GLY A 146 30.41 -32.50 -12.96
N ILE A 147 29.56 -31.51 -13.22
CA ILE A 147 28.12 -31.74 -13.44
C ILE A 147 27.83 -32.29 -14.84
N PHE A 148 28.50 -31.79 -15.89
CA PHE A 148 28.25 -32.26 -17.26
C PHE A 148 28.78 -33.68 -17.55
N GLY A 149 29.60 -34.26 -16.68
CA GLY A 149 30.16 -35.61 -16.84
C GLY A 149 29.23 -36.78 -16.44
N SER A 150 28.04 -36.53 -15.87
CA SER A 150 27.29 -37.57 -15.15
C SER A 150 25.79 -37.73 -15.50
N ARG A 151 25.25 -36.95 -16.45
CA ARG A 151 23.81 -36.99 -16.80
C ARG A 151 23.55 -37.11 -18.31
N ALA A 152 23.87 -38.28 -18.85
CA ALA A 152 23.57 -38.68 -20.23
C ALA A 152 22.86 -40.04 -20.29
N ALA A 153 21.77 -40.21 -19.53
CA ALA A 153 20.93 -41.41 -19.58
C ALA A 153 19.46 -41.15 -19.21
N ASN A 154 18.59 -41.90 -19.88
CA ASN A 154 17.17 -42.14 -19.60
C ASN A 154 16.16 -41.01 -19.86
N LYS A 155 14.94 -41.44 -20.19
CA LYS A 155 13.87 -40.69 -20.84
C LYS A 155 12.50 -41.21 -20.39
N ASP A 156 11.49 -40.38 -20.61
CA ASP A 156 10.07 -40.73 -20.80
C ASP A 156 9.33 -41.56 -19.72
N SER A 157 8.35 -40.93 -19.08
CA SER A 157 6.95 -41.36 -19.20
C SER A 157 6.00 -40.29 -18.64
N SER A 158 4.88 -40.07 -19.32
CA SER A 158 3.89 -39.02 -18.98
C SER A 158 2.55 -39.64 -18.58
N ALA A 159 2.09 -39.36 -17.36
CA ALA A 159 0.74 -39.71 -16.91
C ALA A 159 -0.22 -38.54 -17.13
N SER A 160 -1.41 -38.80 -17.68
CA SER A 160 -2.45 -37.79 -17.92
C SER A 160 -3.38 -37.65 -16.72
N SER A 161 -3.59 -36.42 -16.23
CA SER A 161 -4.63 -36.10 -15.25
C SER A 161 -5.92 -35.60 -15.91
N THR A 162 -7.05 -35.86 -15.27
CA THR A 162 -8.40 -35.61 -15.79
C THR A 162 -8.75 -34.13 -15.81
N LYS A 163 -9.30 -33.61 -16.92
CA LYS A 163 -9.83 -32.24 -16.98
C LYS A 163 -11.21 -32.14 -16.31
N SER A 164 -11.28 -31.47 -15.16
CA SER A 164 -12.51 -30.85 -14.64
C SER A 164 -12.71 -29.45 -15.24
N GLY A 165 -13.94 -28.94 -15.27
CA GLY A 165 -14.28 -27.68 -15.93
C GLY A 165 -13.88 -26.43 -15.14
N TRP A 166 -12.80 -25.77 -15.55
CA TRP A 166 -12.42 -24.42 -15.13
C TRP A 166 -13.20 -23.38 -15.93
N THR A 167 -13.33 -22.16 -15.42
CA THR A 167 -13.34 -21.00 -16.32
C THR A 167 -11.87 -20.67 -16.62
N ASP A 168 -11.42 -20.91 -17.85
CA ASP A 168 -10.01 -20.72 -18.29
C ASP A 168 -9.60 -19.22 -18.37
N THR A 169 -10.11 -18.38 -17.48
CA THR A 169 -10.08 -16.91 -17.50
C THR A 169 -9.31 -16.31 -16.32
N THR A 170 -8.11 -16.84 -16.06
CA THR A 170 -7.12 -16.24 -15.16
C THR A 170 -6.10 -15.42 -15.94
N SER A 171 -5.56 -14.35 -15.34
CA SER A 171 -4.29 -13.81 -15.83
C SER A 171 -3.12 -14.72 -15.44
N GLY A 172 -1.94 -14.51 -16.05
CA GLY A 172 -0.66 -14.89 -15.43
C GLY A 172 -0.28 -16.38 -15.30
N ASP A 173 -1.19 -17.32 -15.56
CA ASP A 173 -0.97 -18.76 -15.72
C ASP A 173 -0.12 -19.46 -14.63
N LYS A 174 -0.38 -19.15 -13.35
CA LYS A 174 -0.27 -20.11 -12.24
C LYS A 174 -1.31 -19.81 -11.16
N PRO A 175 -2.36 -20.64 -10.98
CA PRO A 175 -3.20 -20.54 -9.79
C PRO A 175 -2.37 -20.94 -8.55
N SER A 176 -2.48 -20.16 -7.48
CA SER A 176 -1.90 -20.49 -6.18
C SER A 176 -2.44 -21.83 -5.67
N PHE A 177 -1.57 -22.84 -5.54
CA PHE A 177 -2.00 -24.22 -5.28
C PHE A 177 -2.12 -24.52 -3.79
N VAL A 178 -3.34 -24.34 -3.27
CA VAL A 178 -3.77 -24.96 -2.01
C VAL A 178 -3.78 -26.48 -2.17
N GLY A 179 -3.19 -27.20 -1.22
CA GLY A 179 -3.05 -28.66 -1.29
C GLY A 179 -4.39 -29.39 -1.41
N SER A 180 -4.44 -30.49 -2.16
CA SER A 180 -5.68 -31.23 -2.40
C SER A 180 -6.30 -31.82 -1.12
N ASP A 181 -5.49 -32.12 -0.11
CA ASP A 181 -5.93 -32.49 1.24
C ASP A 181 -6.59 -31.31 1.97
N VAL A 182 -6.05 -30.10 1.82
CA VAL A 182 -6.55 -28.87 2.41
C VAL A 182 -7.88 -28.50 1.77
N LEU A 183 -7.97 -28.59 0.43
CA LEU A 183 -9.21 -28.40 -0.33
C LEU A 183 -10.28 -29.43 0.08
N GLN A 184 -9.93 -30.71 0.24
CA GLN A 184 -10.87 -31.72 0.70
C GLN A 184 -11.36 -31.45 2.14
N ARG A 185 -10.46 -31.03 3.05
CA ARG A 185 -10.82 -30.59 4.41
C ARG A 185 -11.74 -29.36 4.37
N ALA A 186 -11.45 -28.39 3.52
CA ALA A 186 -12.21 -27.15 3.40
C ALA A 186 -13.65 -27.39 2.93
N SER A 187 -13.86 -28.16 1.85
CA SER A 187 -15.21 -28.48 1.38
C SER A 187 -15.99 -29.36 2.37
N ALA A 188 -15.31 -30.24 3.12
CA ALA A 188 -15.93 -31.00 4.22
C ALA A 188 -16.33 -30.09 5.39
N ALA A 189 -15.52 -29.08 5.73
CA ALA A 189 -15.84 -28.08 6.75
C ALA A 189 -17.06 -27.25 6.35
N ALA A 190 -17.10 -26.69 5.13
CA ALA A 190 -18.27 -25.93 4.65
C ALA A 190 -19.57 -26.77 4.66
N ALA A 191 -19.50 -28.04 4.27
CA ALA A 191 -20.63 -28.97 4.37
C ALA A 191 -21.07 -29.19 5.84
N SER A 192 -20.13 -29.27 6.79
CA SER A 192 -20.44 -29.40 8.23
C SER A 192 -20.96 -28.10 8.87
N GLY A 193 -20.67 -26.93 8.30
CA GLY A 193 -21.20 -25.64 8.75
C GLY A 193 -22.49 -25.20 8.06
N ASN A 194 -22.87 -25.85 6.96
CA ASN A 194 -23.92 -25.38 6.05
C ASN A 194 -23.63 -23.95 5.53
N VAL A 195 -22.39 -23.69 5.13
CA VAL A 195 -21.90 -22.41 4.56
C VAL A 195 -21.42 -22.61 3.11
N ASP A 196 -20.99 -21.53 2.46
CA ASP A 196 -20.40 -21.61 1.12
C ASP A 196 -19.09 -22.42 1.13
N ASP A 197 -18.90 -23.31 0.15
CA ASP A 197 -17.57 -23.83 -0.20
C ASP A 197 -16.72 -22.72 -0.86
N LEU A 198 -15.41 -22.96 -1.07
CA LEU A 198 -14.53 -22.00 -1.75
C LEU A 198 -15.10 -21.62 -3.12
N GLN A 199 -15.22 -20.33 -3.41
CA GLN A 199 -15.71 -19.84 -4.71
C GLN A 199 -14.64 -19.88 -5.80
N TYR A 200 -13.37 -20.08 -5.44
CA TYR A 200 -12.22 -20.10 -6.34
C TYR A 200 -11.33 -21.33 -6.12
N HIS A 201 -10.38 -21.57 -7.05
CA HIS A 201 -9.41 -22.67 -7.00
C HIS A 201 -8.01 -22.26 -6.51
N GLY A 202 -7.59 -21.05 -6.87
CA GLY A 202 -6.41 -20.32 -6.39
C GLY A 202 -6.50 -18.87 -6.88
N THR A 203 -5.53 -18.01 -6.58
CA THR A 203 -5.44 -16.69 -7.21
C THR A 203 -4.39 -16.63 -8.32
N ASP A 204 -4.50 -15.62 -9.18
CA ASP A 204 -3.55 -15.32 -10.24
C ASP A 204 -2.33 -14.50 -9.76
N ALA A 205 -1.49 -14.09 -10.71
CA ALA A 205 -0.25 -13.34 -10.47
C ALA A 205 -0.44 -11.94 -9.88
N TYR A 206 -1.66 -11.40 -9.87
CA TYR A 206 -2.00 -10.12 -9.23
C TYR A 206 -2.84 -10.29 -7.96
N GLY A 207 -3.18 -11.53 -7.58
CA GLY A 207 -4.02 -11.84 -6.41
C GLY A 207 -5.52 -11.92 -6.70
N ASN A 208 -5.94 -11.97 -7.97
CA ASN A 208 -7.35 -12.10 -8.32
C ASN A 208 -7.80 -13.57 -8.32
N PRO A 209 -9.01 -13.89 -7.84
CA PRO A 209 -9.51 -15.26 -7.73
C PRO A 209 -9.81 -15.94 -9.07
N SER A 210 -9.31 -17.16 -9.24
CA SER A 210 -9.71 -18.11 -10.30
C SER A 210 -11.03 -18.78 -9.90
N PHE A 211 -12.17 -18.16 -10.22
CA PHE A 211 -13.48 -18.65 -9.82
C PHE A 211 -13.80 -20.05 -10.36
N LYS A 212 -14.57 -20.83 -9.59
CA LYS A 212 -15.10 -22.12 -10.02
C LYS A 212 -16.23 -21.90 -11.03
N SER A 213 -16.34 -22.73 -12.06
CA SER A 213 -17.55 -22.79 -12.92
C SER A 213 -18.81 -23.18 -12.13
N SER A 214 -18.62 -23.86 -10.99
CA SER A 214 -19.65 -24.23 -10.00
C SER A 214 -19.75 -23.25 -8.82
N ALA A 215 -19.29 -22.01 -8.96
CA ALA A 215 -19.44 -20.99 -7.92
C ALA A 215 -20.92 -20.70 -7.62
N THR A 216 -21.19 -20.26 -6.39
CA THR A 216 -22.53 -19.89 -5.92
C THR A 216 -23.10 -18.76 -6.75
N GLN A 217 -24.38 -18.87 -7.10
CA GLN A 217 -25.13 -17.85 -7.81
C GLN A 217 -26.07 -17.06 -6.89
N GLY A 218 -26.01 -17.33 -5.57
CA GLY A 218 -26.79 -16.61 -4.56
C GLY A 218 -26.35 -15.16 -4.41
N SER A 219 -27.31 -14.26 -4.22
CA SER A 219 -27.04 -12.85 -3.93
C SER A 219 -26.30 -12.67 -2.59
N PRO A 220 -25.50 -11.61 -2.43
CA PRO A 220 -24.86 -11.26 -1.16
C PRO A 220 -25.85 -11.20 0.00
N SER A 221 -25.55 -11.91 1.07
CA SER A 221 -26.35 -11.95 2.29
C SER A 221 -25.48 -12.18 3.51
N ALA A 222 -25.94 -11.75 4.69
CA ALA A 222 -25.41 -12.17 5.98
C ALA A 222 -26.61 -12.39 6.90
N SER A 223 -26.64 -13.52 7.63
CA SER A 223 -27.69 -13.78 8.62
C SER A 223 -27.43 -13.08 9.95
N ASN A 224 -26.16 -12.86 10.28
CA ASN A 224 -25.71 -12.21 11.50
C ASN A 224 -24.90 -10.96 11.10
N GLY A 225 -25.44 -9.76 11.36
CA GLY A 225 -24.63 -8.54 11.36
C GLY A 225 -23.58 -8.57 12.49
N TYR A 226 -22.72 -7.56 12.60
CA TYR A 226 -21.67 -7.51 13.63
C TYR A 226 -22.22 -7.89 15.01
N GLN A 227 -21.77 -9.03 15.54
CA GLN A 227 -22.25 -9.56 16.82
C GLN A 227 -21.65 -8.71 17.94
N VAL A 228 -22.40 -7.69 18.36
CA VAL A 228 -22.06 -6.84 19.50
C VAL A 228 -22.01 -7.73 20.74
N ASP A 229 -20.81 -7.89 21.29
CA ASP A 229 -20.60 -8.60 22.54
C ASP A 229 -21.38 -7.90 23.66
N SER A 230 -22.07 -8.69 24.49
CA SER A 230 -22.81 -8.22 25.66
C SER A 230 -21.97 -7.54 26.75
N PHE A 231 -20.63 -7.62 26.67
CA PHE A 231 -19.71 -6.94 27.57
C PHE A 231 -19.88 -5.41 27.50
N SER A 232 -20.30 -4.80 28.60
CA SER A 232 -20.44 -3.35 28.76
C SER A 232 -19.38 -2.84 29.75
N GLY A 233 -18.25 -2.39 29.21
CA GLY A 233 -17.09 -1.91 29.97
C GLY A 233 -16.82 -0.42 29.75
N SER A 234 -15.59 -0.02 30.05
CA SER A 234 -15.08 1.33 29.75
C SER A 234 -13.55 1.33 29.69
N LEU A 235 -12.94 2.46 29.33
CA LEU A 235 -11.48 2.64 29.35
C LEU A 235 -10.87 2.50 30.78
N GLN A 236 -11.70 2.47 31.82
CA GLN A 236 -11.32 2.24 33.22
C GLN A 236 -11.83 0.89 33.77
N ASN A 237 -12.62 0.14 32.99
CA ASN A 237 -13.13 -1.18 33.31
C ASN A 237 -13.11 -2.04 32.03
N LEU A 238 -11.90 -2.48 31.67
CA LEU A 238 -11.65 -3.30 30.49
C LEU A 238 -11.94 -4.78 30.76
N ARG A 239 -12.11 -5.55 29.70
CA ARG A 239 -12.12 -7.03 29.78
C ARG A 239 -10.79 -7.56 30.33
N SER A 240 -10.81 -8.77 30.88
CA SER A 240 -9.60 -9.58 31.07
C SER A 240 -8.93 -9.88 29.73
N HIS A 241 -7.63 -10.17 29.75
CA HIS A 241 -6.87 -10.64 28.58
C HIS A 241 -7.33 -12.03 28.10
N PRO A 242 -7.08 -12.38 26.82
CA PRO A 242 -6.80 -11.47 25.71
C PRO A 242 -8.02 -10.59 25.39
N ARG A 243 -7.79 -9.32 25.04
CA ARG A 243 -8.84 -8.31 24.81
C ARG A 243 -8.63 -7.38 23.61
N ILE A 244 -7.49 -7.38 22.94
CA ILE A 244 -7.25 -6.47 21.79
C ILE A 244 -7.49 -7.19 20.46
N MET A 245 -8.48 -6.69 19.71
CA MET A 245 -8.97 -7.18 18.41
C MET A 245 -9.62 -8.58 18.42
N THR A 246 -9.45 -9.33 19.50
CA THR A 246 -10.10 -10.62 19.79
C THR A 246 -10.33 -10.74 21.30
N THR A 247 -10.99 -11.81 21.72
CA THR A 247 -11.38 -12.09 23.11
C THR A 247 -11.15 -13.56 23.45
N GLN A 248 -11.10 -13.89 24.74
CA GLN A 248 -10.93 -15.28 25.17
C GLN A 248 -12.01 -16.24 24.61
N GLN A 249 -13.27 -15.78 24.50
CA GLN A 249 -14.34 -16.58 23.89
C GLN A 249 -14.09 -16.79 22.38
N GLN A 250 -13.66 -15.76 21.66
CA GLN A 250 -13.36 -15.88 20.22
C GLN A 250 -12.21 -16.86 19.94
N TRP A 251 -11.20 -16.97 20.81
CA TRP A 251 -10.18 -18.03 20.71
C TRP A 251 -10.76 -19.43 20.97
N GLN A 252 -11.62 -19.58 21.96
CA GLN A 252 -12.26 -20.87 22.30
C GLN A 252 -13.21 -21.35 21.20
N ASP A 253 -13.95 -20.44 20.56
CA ASP A 253 -14.87 -20.75 19.46
C ASP A 253 -14.14 -21.08 18.15
N LEU A 254 -12.94 -20.54 17.93
CA LEU A 254 -12.28 -20.53 16.62
C LEU A 254 -12.02 -21.94 16.03
N PRO A 255 -11.53 -22.96 16.76
CA PRO A 255 -11.45 -24.33 16.24
C PRO A 255 -12.82 -24.88 15.78
N GLY A 256 -13.90 -24.49 16.47
CA GLY A 256 -15.28 -24.82 16.13
C GLY A 256 -15.82 -24.06 14.91
N LYS A 257 -15.25 -22.89 14.58
CA LYS A 257 -15.51 -22.16 13.33
C LYS A 257 -14.70 -22.73 12.16
N ILE A 258 -13.40 -23.00 12.35
CA ILE A 258 -12.51 -23.57 11.33
C ILE A 258 -13.06 -24.91 10.83
N SER A 259 -13.50 -25.80 11.73
CA SER A 259 -14.11 -27.09 11.38
C SER A 259 -15.47 -27.00 10.65
N LYS A 260 -15.98 -25.78 10.40
CA LYS A 260 -17.28 -25.50 9.77
C LYS A 260 -17.24 -24.53 8.60
N ASP A 261 -16.07 -24.04 8.20
CA ASP A 261 -15.94 -23.08 7.10
C ASP A 261 -14.70 -23.38 6.24
N ALA A 262 -14.89 -23.34 4.92
CA ALA A 262 -13.86 -23.67 3.95
C ALA A 262 -12.70 -22.65 3.92
N TYR A 263 -13.02 -21.37 4.07
CA TYR A 263 -12.05 -20.28 4.01
C TYR A 263 -11.20 -20.21 5.27
N LEU A 264 -11.84 -20.33 6.45
CA LEU A 264 -11.13 -20.47 7.72
C LEU A 264 -10.23 -21.72 7.73
N THR A 265 -10.64 -22.82 7.07
CA THR A 265 -9.78 -24.00 6.90
C THR A 265 -8.52 -23.70 6.06
N VAL A 266 -8.67 -23.02 4.91
CA VAL A 266 -7.54 -22.67 4.04
C VAL A 266 -6.64 -21.61 4.68
N TRP A 267 -7.20 -20.55 5.26
CA TRP A 267 -6.42 -19.48 5.90
C TRP A 267 -5.64 -20.00 7.10
N ASN A 268 -6.23 -20.89 7.92
CA ASN A 268 -5.50 -21.55 9.00
C ASN A 268 -4.27 -22.32 8.48
N ASP A 269 -4.43 -23.09 7.40
CA ASP A 269 -3.35 -23.86 6.77
C ASP A 269 -2.22 -22.95 6.24
N THR A 270 -2.58 -21.85 5.56
CA THR A 270 -1.61 -20.81 5.11
C THR A 270 -0.89 -20.13 6.28
N ILE A 271 -1.60 -19.75 7.35
CA ILE A 271 -1.01 -19.13 8.54
C ILE A 271 -0.03 -20.10 9.24
N PHE A 272 -0.36 -21.39 9.36
CA PHE A 272 0.56 -22.39 9.92
C PHE A 272 1.78 -22.65 9.03
N LYS A 273 1.62 -22.64 7.70
CA LYS A 273 2.76 -22.72 6.78
C LYS A 273 3.68 -21.50 6.91
N ASN A 274 3.13 -20.29 7.02
CA ASN A 274 3.92 -19.07 7.22
C ASN A 274 4.62 -19.03 8.59
N ALA A 275 3.95 -19.48 9.65
CA ALA A 275 4.60 -19.70 10.95
C ALA A 275 5.78 -20.68 10.82
N THR A 276 5.59 -21.81 10.15
CA THR A 276 6.63 -22.83 9.92
C THR A 276 7.78 -22.31 9.06
N ALA A 277 7.48 -21.49 8.04
CA ALA A 277 8.44 -20.84 7.17
C ALA A 277 9.34 -19.83 7.89
N TRP A 278 8.78 -19.05 8.84
CA TRP A 278 9.51 -18.02 9.58
C TRP A 278 10.20 -18.54 10.85
N PHE A 279 9.77 -19.69 11.37
CA PHE A 279 10.36 -20.32 12.56
C PHE A 279 11.90 -20.47 12.52
N PRO A 280 12.54 -21.03 11.46
CA PRO A 280 13.98 -21.22 11.40
C PRO A 280 14.76 -19.94 11.03
N ILE A 281 14.08 -18.86 10.63
CA ILE A 281 14.73 -17.59 10.30
C ILE A 281 15.15 -16.90 11.61
N PRO A 282 16.32 -16.23 11.70
CA PRO A 282 16.68 -15.40 12.85
C PRO A 282 15.63 -14.32 13.19
N PRO A 283 15.69 -13.72 14.39
CA PRO A 283 14.89 -12.54 14.74
C PRO A 283 14.99 -11.41 13.71
N THR A 284 13.95 -10.58 13.66
CA THR A 284 13.81 -9.48 12.70
C THR A 284 15.00 -8.52 12.80
N ASN A 285 15.68 -8.27 11.68
CA ASN A 285 16.94 -7.51 11.69
C ASN A 285 16.70 -5.99 11.73
N TYR A 286 17.38 -5.29 12.64
CA TYR A 286 17.33 -3.83 12.80
C TYR A 286 17.91 -3.10 11.57
N SER A 287 17.08 -2.95 10.53
CA SER A 287 17.46 -2.52 9.20
C SER A 287 17.00 -1.08 8.96
N ILE A 288 17.93 -0.12 9.08
CA ILE A 288 17.62 1.30 8.90
C ILE A 288 17.70 1.67 7.41
N ASP A 289 16.58 2.11 6.82
CA ASP A 289 16.52 2.60 5.43
C ASP A 289 16.41 4.14 5.39
N GLY A 290 17.24 4.77 4.56
CA GLY A 290 17.37 6.25 4.51
C GLY A 290 17.99 6.92 5.74
N GLY A 291 18.04 6.25 6.89
CA GLY A 291 18.37 6.85 8.19
C GLY A 291 17.12 7.04 9.05
N PHE A 292 17.33 7.35 10.34
CA PHE A 292 16.26 7.46 11.35
C PHE A 292 15.18 8.51 11.05
N THR A 293 15.48 9.48 10.20
CA THR A 293 14.54 10.53 9.75
C THR A 293 14.13 10.37 8.28
N GLY A 294 14.53 9.27 7.64
CA GLY A 294 14.19 8.90 6.26
C GLY A 294 13.01 7.93 6.23
N SER A 295 13.25 6.68 5.80
CA SER A 295 12.27 5.59 5.92
C SER A 295 12.39 4.81 7.23
N GLY A 296 13.34 5.17 8.10
CA GLY A 296 13.47 4.65 9.46
C GLY A 296 13.71 3.14 9.52
N ILE A 297 13.03 2.49 10.45
CA ILE A 297 12.99 1.03 10.65
C ILE A 297 11.58 0.47 10.38
N LEU A 298 10.78 1.15 9.55
CA LEU A 298 9.36 0.84 9.34
C LEU A 298 9.11 -0.56 8.75
N ASP A 299 10.02 -1.06 7.91
CA ASP A 299 9.92 -2.43 7.39
C ASP A 299 10.18 -3.45 8.52
N PRO A 300 11.30 -3.40 9.27
CA PRO A 300 11.49 -4.20 10.49
C PRO A 300 10.36 -4.12 11.51
N ALA A 301 9.80 -2.94 11.82
CA ALA A 301 8.73 -2.80 12.80
C ALA A 301 7.45 -3.54 12.39
N ARG A 302 7.19 -3.64 11.08
CA ARG A 302 6.00 -4.30 10.51
C ARG A 302 6.22 -5.79 10.26
N GLU A 303 7.43 -6.21 9.88
CA GLU A 303 7.81 -7.63 9.85
C GLU A 303 7.74 -8.26 11.25
N LEU A 304 8.24 -7.55 12.27
CA LEU A 304 8.11 -7.92 13.69
C LEU A 304 6.64 -8.18 14.06
N GLN A 305 5.73 -7.27 13.70
CA GLN A 305 4.30 -7.41 13.96
C GLN A 305 3.69 -8.63 13.23
N GLN A 306 4.01 -8.80 11.95
CA GLN A 306 3.54 -9.91 11.11
C GLN A 306 3.93 -11.27 11.71
N ARG A 307 5.20 -11.41 12.12
CA ARG A 307 5.76 -12.61 12.75
C ARG A 307 5.15 -12.87 14.13
N VAL A 308 5.16 -11.89 15.04
CA VAL A 308 4.65 -12.04 16.41
C VAL A 308 3.17 -12.44 16.41
N LYS A 309 2.34 -11.76 15.60
CA LYS A 309 0.91 -12.08 15.45
C LYS A 309 0.68 -13.51 14.96
N THR A 310 1.49 -13.96 14.00
CA THR A 310 1.40 -15.31 13.40
C THR A 310 1.89 -16.40 14.36
N PHE A 311 2.97 -16.16 15.12
CA PHE A 311 3.44 -17.09 16.15
C PHE A 311 2.48 -17.17 17.35
N ALA A 312 1.88 -16.05 17.76
CA ALA A 312 0.84 -16.04 18.81
C ALA A 312 -0.40 -16.84 18.40
N TYR A 313 -0.84 -16.71 17.14
CA TYR A 313 -1.90 -17.55 16.58
C TYR A 313 -1.51 -19.04 16.56
N ALA A 314 -0.31 -19.37 16.07
CA ALA A 314 0.16 -20.76 15.99
C ALA A 314 0.27 -21.43 17.37
N TYR A 315 0.64 -20.68 18.42
CA TYR A 315 0.63 -21.17 19.81
C TYR A 315 -0.78 -21.63 20.23
N HIS A 316 -1.81 -20.80 20.06
CA HIS A 316 -3.18 -21.14 20.47
C HIS A 316 -3.74 -22.32 19.67
N LEU A 317 -3.67 -22.27 18.33
CA LEU A 317 -4.29 -23.30 17.48
C LEU A 317 -3.52 -24.63 17.47
N SER A 318 -2.30 -24.68 18.01
CA SER A 318 -1.57 -25.94 18.25
C SER A 318 -1.86 -26.56 19.63
N GLY A 319 -2.73 -25.94 20.45
CA GLY A 319 -3.03 -26.39 21.80
C GLY A 319 -1.94 -26.01 22.83
N GLY A 320 -1.16 -24.96 22.56
CA GLY A 320 -0.14 -24.44 23.47
C GLY A 320 1.28 -24.98 23.25
N ASP A 321 1.65 -25.35 22.01
CA ASP A 321 3.03 -25.75 21.70
C ASP A 321 3.98 -24.56 21.94
N THR A 322 4.76 -24.63 23.02
CA THR A 322 5.50 -23.48 23.54
C THR A 322 6.55 -22.98 22.56
N LYS A 323 7.01 -23.79 21.59
CA LYS A 323 7.99 -23.35 20.59
C LYS A 323 7.54 -22.08 19.87
N TRP A 324 6.23 -21.92 19.64
CA TRP A 324 5.67 -20.73 18.97
C TRP A 324 5.71 -19.50 19.89
N ARG A 325 5.33 -19.65 21.16
CA ARG A 325 5.47 -18.62 22.19
C ARG A 325 6.95 -18.22 22.36
N ASP A 326 7.83 -19.20 22.45
CA ASP A 326 9.27 -19.00 22.69
C ASP A 326 9.94 -18.34 21.46
N ARG A 327 9.45 -18.65 20.25
CA ARG A 327 9.85 -17.97 19.01
C ARG A 327 9.31 -16.54 18.92
N ALA A 328 8.11 -16.26 19.43
CA ALA A 328 7.57 -14.90 19.57
C ALA A 328 8.32 -14.08 20.63
N TRP A 329 8.69 -14.69 21.77
CA TRP A 329 9.57 -14.08 22.77
C TRP A 329 10.92 -13.71 22.17
N SER A 330 11.48 -14.56 21.31
CA SER A 330 12.75 -14.28 20.63
C SER A 330 12.67 -13.04 19.71
N GLU A 331 11.54 -12.80 19.03
CA GLU A 331 11.32 -11.53 18.32
C GLU A 331 11.21 -10.34 19.29
N LEU A 332 10.30 -10.42 20.26
CA LEU A 332 9.96 -9.30 21.15
C LEU A 332 11.13 -8.91 22.06
N ASN A 333 11.82 -9.87 22.69
CA ASN A 333 12.99 -9.57 23.53
C ASN A 333 14.15 -9.00 22.69
N THR A 334 14.24 -9.36 21.40
CA THR A 334 15.18 -8.72 20.48
C THR A 334 14.78 -7.27 20.21
N ALA A 335 13.54 -7.02 19.79
CA ALA A 335 13.03 -5.69 19.51
C ALA A 335 12.89 -4.78 20.75
N ALA A 336 13.05 -5.32 21.96
CA ALA A 336 13.14 -4.57 23.21
C ALA A 336 14.56 -4.02 23.48
N GLY A 337 15.57 -4.40 22.67
CA GLY A 337 16.99 -4.10 22.91
C GLY A 337 17.70 -5.10 23.83
N ASN A 338 17.01 -6.14 24.32
CA ASN A 338 17.52 -7.06 25.34
C ASN A 338 18.29 -8.27 24.78
N ASN A 339 18.65 -8.28 23.49
CA ASN A 339 19.33 -9.41 22.85
C ASN A 339 20.69 -9.02 22.26
N PRO A 340 21.82 -9.27 22.95
CA PRO A 340 23.15 -8.87 22.48
C PRO A 340 23.62 -9.65 21.24
N GLN A 341 22.96 -10.75 20.86
CA GLN A 341 23.27 -11.47 19.62
C GLN A 341 22.64 -10.77 18.39
N TYR A 342 21.55 -10.01 18.58
CA TYR A 342 20.81 -9.33 17.53
C TYR A 342 20.49 -7.90 17.99
N PRO A 343 21.45 -6.95 17.94
CA PRO A 343 21.25 -5.61 18.48
C PRO A 343 20.09 -4.86 17.83
N TRP A 344 19.34 -4.12 18.65
CA TRP A 344 18.18 -3.32 18.26
C TRP A 344 18.17 -2.02 19.09
N GLY A 345 17.80 -0.89 18.46
CA GLY A 345 17.76 0.42 19.12
C GLY A 345 19.07 1.22 19.06
N GLU A 346 20.14 0.68 18.47
CA GLU A 346 21.43 1.36 18.40
C GLU A 346 21.43 2.54 17.43
N GLY A 347 21.76 3.73 17.93
CA GLY A 347 22.10 4.92 17.12
C GLY A 347 20.97 5.90 16.83
N ALA A 348 19.76 5.67 17.31
CA ALA A 348 18.65 6.62 17.17
C ALA A 348 18.98 7.97 17.86
N PRO A 349 18.84 9.14 17.19
CA PRO A 349 19.29 10.43 17.74
C PRO A 349 18.55 10.89 19.01
N ASP A 350 17.33 10.38 19.23
CA ASP A 350 16.48 10.61 20.41
C ASP A 350 16.72 9.58 21.53
N GLY A 351 17.65 8.63 21.34
CA GLY A 351 17.88 7.52 22.27
C GLY A 351 16.74 6.49 22.34
N SER A 352 15.75 6.55 21.44
CA SER A 352 14.59 5.67 21.46
C SER A 352 14.84 4.33 20.76
N ILE A 353 14.48 3.23 21.44
CA ILE A 353 14.70 1.86 20.92
C ILE A 353 13.84 1.59 19.66
N TRP A 354 12.72 2.31 19.50
CA TRP A 354 11.77 2.16 18.38
C TRP A 354 11.71 3.37 17.43
N ASN A 355 12.69 4.29 17.48
CA ASN A 355 12.81 5.45 16.59
C ASN A 355 11.59 6.41 16.56
N ALA A 356 11.40 7.19 17.63
CA ALA A 356 10.33 8.18 17.72
C ALA A 356 10.41 9.27 16.63
N ASN A 357 11.62 9.63 16.16
CA ASN A 357 11.83 10.57 15.05
C ASN A 357 11.03 10.21 13.77
N HIS A 358 10.88 8.93 13.44
CA HIS A 358 9.99 8.46 12.37
C HIS A 358 8.85 7.65 13.00
N PHE A 359 7.91 8.37 13.61
CA PHE A 359 6.94 7.84 14.58
C PHE A 359 6.10 6.62 14.13
N LEU A 360 5.97 6.37 12.82
CA LEU A 360 5.40 5.13 12.27
C LEU A 360 6.12 3.86 12.76
N ASP A 361 7.45 3.94 12.90
CA ASP A 361 8.32 2.87 13.41
C ASP A 361 7.89 2.47 14.83
N LEU A 362 7.82 3.49 15.69
CA LEU A 362 7.42 3.39 17.08
C LEU A 362 5.99 2.88 17.23
N ALA A 363 5.08 3.33 16.37
CA ALA A 363 3.69 2.94 16.39
C ALA A 363 3.48 1.47 15.99
N GLU A 364 4.08 1.00 14.89
CA GLU A 364 3.96 -0.40 14.45
C GLU A 364 4.71 -1.36 15.40
N ALA A 365 5.82 -0.92 16.00
CA ALA A 365 6.51 -1.65 17.07
C ALA A 365 5.64 -1.73 18.35
N THR A 366 5.05 -0.61 18.79
CA THR A 366 4.12 -0.59 19.95
C THR A 366 2.94 -1.52 19.71
N ALA A 367 2.36 -1.54 18.50
CA ALA A 367 1.31 -2.48 18.11
C ALA A 367 1.78 -3.95 18.12
N ALA A 368 3.01 -4.24 17.68
CA ALA A 368 3.57 -5.59 17.75
C ALA A 368 3.74 -6.09 19.20
N PHE A 369 4.24 -5.23 20.09
CA PHE A 369 4.35 -5.53 21.52
C PHE A 369 2.98 -5.65 22.19
N ALA A 370 2.02 -4.81 21.84
CA ALA A 370 0.65 -4.92 22.35
C ALA A 370 0.00 -6.26 21.98
N ILE A 371 0.11 -6.69 20.72
CA ILE A 371 -0.37 -8.00 20.25
C ILE A 371 0.34 -9.13 20.99
N GLY A 372 1.67 -9.07 21.10
CA GLY A 372 2.46 -10.07 21.81
C GLY A 372 2.14 -10.16 23.30
N TYR A 373 1.90 -9.03 23.97
CA TYR A 373 1.53 -8.98 25.39
C TYR A 373 0.12 -9.53 25.63
N ASP A 374 -0.86 -9.04 24.89
CA ASP A 374 -2.28 -9.38 25.09
C ASP A 374 -2.61 -10.80 24.66
N TRP A 375 -2.19 -11.21 23.45
CA TRP A 375 -2.58 -12.52 22.91
C TRP A 375 -1.88 -13.69 23.60
N LEU A 376 -0.71 -13.48 24.22
CA LEU A 376 0.05 -14.51 24.93
C LEU A 376 0.12 -14.28 26.45
N TYR A 377 -0.75 -13.42 26.99
CA TYR A 377 -0.73 -12.95 28.38
C TYR A 377 -0.54 -14.07 29.43
N ASP A 378 -1.40 -15.09 29.40
CA ASP A 378 -1.36 -16.25 30.32
C ASP A 378 -0.24 -17.26 29.98
N ALA A 379 0.35 -17.17 28.79
CA ALA A 379 1.43 -18.03 28.34
C ALA A 379 2.81 -17.53 28.79
N TRP A 380 2.92 -16.23 29.11
CA TRP A 380 4.12 -15.57 29.62
C TRP A 380 4.38 -15.86 31.11
N THR A 381 5.65 -15.82 31.51
CA THR A 381 6.02 -15.67 32.92
C THR A 381 5.82 -14.23 33.40
N ASP A 382 5.77 -14.03 34.72
CA ASP A 382 5.62 -12.72 35.35
C ASP A 382 6.75 -11.74 34.95
N ASP A 383 7.98 -12.24 34.79
CA ASP A 383 9.14 -11.49 34.27
C ASP A 383 8.96 -11.10 32.80
N GLN A 384 8.44 -12.02 31.97
CA GLN A 384 8.17 -11.76 30.55
C GLN A 384 7.05 -10.71 30.39
N ARG A 385 5.94 -10.84 31.13
CA ARG A 385 4.89 -9.79 31.17
C ARG A 385 5.47 -8.46 31.65
N THR A 386 6.28 -8.46 32.70
CA THR A 386 6.90 -7.23 33.23
C THR A 386 7.82 -6.57 32.22
N THR A 387 8.64 -7.34 31.49
CA THR A 387 9.53 -6.83 30.44
C THR A 387 8.72 -6.22 29.28
N LEU A 388 7.70 -6.92 28.78
CA LEU A 388 6.86 -6.45 27.67
C LEU A 388 6.05 -5.21 28.05
N ARG A 389 5.42 -5.21 29.23
CA ARG A 389 4.69 -4.03 29.77
C ARG A 389 5.60 -2.82 29.85
N ASN A 390 6.78 -2.99 30.43
CA ASN A 390 7.73 -1.90 30.62
C ASN A 390 8.20 -1.35 29.26
N ALA A 391 8.49 -2.22 28.28
CA ALA A 391 8.84 -1.81 26.93
C ALA A 391 7.71 -1.01 26.23
N ILE A 392 6.45 -1.45 26.32
CA ILE A 392 5.29 -0.69 25.80
C ILE A 392 5.21 0.70 26.43
N ALA A 393 5.38 0.78 27.76
CA ALA A 393 5.33 2.05 28.49
C ALA A 393 6.50 2.98 28.10
N THR A 394 7.76 2.53 28.20
CA THR A 394 8.94 3.38 28.02
C THR A 394 9.25 3.70 26.57
N ASN A 395 9.12 2.72 25.68
CA ASN A 395 9.57 2.84 24.28
C ASN A 395 8.43 3.31 23.36
N GLY A 396 7.17 3.08 23.76
CA GLY A 396 5.98 3.54 23.05
C GLY A 396 5.31 4.74 23.74
N LEU A 397 4.64 4.49 24.87
CA LEU A 397 3.67 5.45 25.43
C LEU A 397 4.31 6.74 25.98
N VAL A 398 5.52 6.70 26.53
CA VAL A 398 6.25 7.91 26.97
C VAL A 398 6.46 8.86 25.78
N PHE A 399 7.00 8.35 24.66
CA PHE A 399 7.19 9.12 23.44
C PHE A 399 5.86 9.57 22.81
N GLY A 400 4.80 8.77 22.91
CA GLY A 400 3.45 9.19 22.52
C GLY A 400 2.94 10.41 23.29
N ASN A 401 3.06 10.42 24.61
CA ASN A 401 2.59 11.57 25.42
C ASN A 401 3.54 12.77 25.33
N ASN A 402 4.84 12.54 25.11
CA ASN A 402 5.79 13.60 24.73
C ASN A 402 5.36 14.29 23.42
N ALA A 403 5.05 13.51 22.37
CA ALA A 403 4.59 14.02 21.08
C ALA A 403 3.39 14.98 21.21
N TYR A 404 2.37 14.59 21.97
CA TYR A 404 1.16 15.39 22.23
C TYR A 404 1.40 16.64 23.10
N THR A 405 2.35 16.60 24.02
CA THR A 405 2.61 17.70 24.98
C THR A 405 3.74 18.63 24.55
N GLY A 406 4.49 18.27 23.50
CA GLY A 406 5.72 18.95 23.07
C GLY A 406 6.93 18.72 23.98
N GLN A 407 6.78 18.02 25.11
CA GLN A 407 7.85 17.76 26.08
C GLN A 407 8.88 16.76 25.54
N ASN A 408 10.12 16.80 26.06
CA ASN A 408 11.19 15.85 25.74
C ASN A 408 11.36 15.65 24.21
N ASP A 409 11.58 16.77 23.52
CA ASP A 409 11.68 16.89 22.06
C ASP A 409 10.45 16.43 21.25
N GLY A 410 9.31 16.16 21.90
CA GLY A 410 8.05 15.73 21.31
C GLY A 410 7.54 16.62 20.18
N GLY A 411 7.75 17.93 20.26
CA GLY A 411 7.39 18.89 19.21
C GLY A 411 8.11 18.66 17.87
N ASN A 412 9.20 17.90 17.85
CA ASN A 412 9.92 17.56 16.62
C ASN A 412 9.33 16.37 15.85
N TYR A 413 8.65 15.45 16.55
CA TYR A 413 8.12 14.20 15.97
C TYR A 413 6.60 14.03 16.08
N GLY A 414 5.90 14.86 16.87
CA GLY A 414 4.44 14.81 17.04
C GLY A 414 3.58 15.41 15.92
N TRP A 415 4.18 15.93 14.84
CA TRP A 415 3.46 16.70 13.81
C TRP A 415 2.22 16.00 13.21
N TRP A 416 2.19 14.66 13.22
CA TRP A 416 1.09 13.83 12.74
C TRP A 416 -0.22 13.95 13.54
N HIS A 417 -0.18 14.47 14.78
CA HIS A 417 -1.39 14.71 15.58
C HIS A 417 -2.07 16.05 15.27
N LEU A 418 -1.45 16.91 14.45
CA LEU A 418 -1.97 18.24 14.11
C LEU A 418 -2.99 18.16 12.97
N PRO A 419 -4.15 18.84 13.03
CA PRO A 419 -5.19 18.76 11.98
C PRO A 419 -4.72 19.15 10.57
N ALA A 420 -3.68 19.98 10.44
CA ALA A 420 -3.05 20.29 9.14
C ALA A 420 -2.42 19.07 8.43
N ASN A 421 -2.19 17.97 9.16
CA ASN A 421 -1.60 16.71 8.70
C ASN A 421 -2.46 15.49 9.07
N GLY A 422 -3.63 15.71 9.68
CA GLY A 422 -4.37 14.66 10.37
C GLY A 422 -5.10 13.67 9.46
N PHE A 423 -5.42 14.09 8.23
CA PHE A 423 -6.35 13.39 7.35
C PHE A 423 -5.62 12.36 6.46
N GLY A 424 -5.09 11.29 7.06
CA GLY A 424 -4.33 10.26 6.34
C GLY A 424 -3.55 9.31 7.25
N ASN A 425 -2.69 8.48 6.64
CA ASN A 425 -2.11 7.29 7.26
C ASN A 425 -1.34 7.58 8.56
N TRP A 426 -0.54 8.65 8.60
CA TRP A 426 0.31 8.97 9.75
C TRP A 426 -0.48 9.13 11.04
N ASN A 427 -1.66 9.75 10.98
CA ASN A 427 -2.51 9.90 12.16
C ASN A 427 -3.12 8.57 12.59
N CYS A 428 -3.68 7.81 11.64
CA CYS A 428 -4.30 6.52 11.93
C CYS A 428 -3.31 5.50 12.50
N VAL A 429 -2.11 5.39 11.92
CA VAL A 429 -1.08 4.44 12.35
C VAL A 429 -0.52 4.82 13.72
N SER A 430 -0.10 6.07 13.90
CA SER A 430 0.49 6.56 15.15
C SER A 430 -0.46 6.40 16.34
N ASN A 431 -1.71 6.82 16.16
CA ASN A 431 -2.74 6.68 17.19
C ASN A 431 -3.14 5.21 17.43
N SER A 432 -3.26 4.38 16.39
CA SER A 432 -3.56 2.95 16.53
C SER A 432 -2.49 2.23 17.36
N GLY A 433 -1.20 2.48 17.09
CA GLY A 433 -0.09 1.90 17.86
C GLY A 433 -0.13 2.25 19.34
N LEU A 434 -0.29 3.55 19.66
CA LEU A 434 -0.39 4.04 21.04
C LEU A 434 -1.64 3.51 21.75
N LEU A 435 -2.79 3.47 21.07
CA LEU A 435 -4.04 2.95 21.61
C LEU A 435 -3.96 1.46 21.93
N LEU A 436 -3.41 0.65 21.01
CA LEU A 436 -3.20 -0.78 21.23
C LEU A 436 -2.25 -1.00 22.41
N GLY A 437 -1.15 -0.23 22.51
CA GLY A 437 -0.24 -0.28 23.66
C GLY A 437 -0.92 0.05 24.99
N ALA A 438 -1.71 1.13 25.05
CA ALA A 438 -2.45 1.51 26.25
C ALA A 438 -3.54 0.50 26.62
N LEU A 439 -4.31 -0.02 25.65
CA LEU A 439 -5.30 -1.08 25.88
C LEU A 439 -4.65 -2.40 26.34
N ALA A 440 -3.42 -2.69 25.89
CA ALA A 440 -2.69 -3.87 26.33
C ALA A 440 -2.30 -3.78 27.81
N ILE A 441 -1.79 -2.65 28.31
CA ILE A 441 -1.23 -2.56 29.68
C ILE A 441 -2.13 -1.88 30.73
N ALA A 442 -3.31 -1.39 30.34
CA ALA A 442 -4.26 -0.74 31.24
C ALA A 442 -4.74 -1.67 32.38
N GLY A 443 -4.71 -1.16 33.61
CA GLY A 443 -5.03 -1.93 34.83
C GLY A 443 -3.89 -2.82 35.34
N ASP A 444 -2.85 -3.02 34.52
CA ASP A 444 -1.81 -4.03 34.73
C ASP A 444 -0.48 -3.42 35.26
N ASP A 445 -0.56 -2.32 36.00
CA ASP A 445 0.59 -1.44 36.29
C ASP A 445 1.67 -2.04 37.21
N GLY A 446 1.41 -3.18 37.84
CA GLY A 446 2.35 -3.85 38.75
C GLY A 446 2.67 -3.04 40.02
N GLY A 447 1.79 -2.11 40.42
CA GLY A 447 2.00 -1.14 41.49
C GLY A 447 2.70 0.14 41.05
N ASN A 448 3.09 0.27 39.77
CA ASN A 448 3.72 1.47 39.23
C ASN A 448 2.66 2.44 38.68
N THR A 449 2.08 3.26 39.55
CA THR A 449 1.00 4.21 39.22
C THR A 449 1.35 5.23 38.13
N THR A 450 2.64 5.42 37.81
CA THR A 450 3.09 6.18 36.62
C THR A 450 2.60 5.54 35.32
N ILE A 451 2.56 4.20 35.23
CA ILE A 451 2.01 3.49 34.05
C ILE A 451 0.50 3.74 33.93
N SER A 452 -0.26 3.59 35.03
CA SER A 452 -1.71 3.90 35.03
C SER A 452 -2.01 5.36 34.65
N THR A 453 -1.14 6.29 35.05
CA THR A 453 -1.22 7.71 34.66
C THR A 453 -0.95 7.89 33.15
N LEU A 454 0.12 7.28 32.64
CA LEU A 454 0.55 7.35 31.24
C LEU A 454 -0.48 6.72 30.29
N VAL A 455 -1.08 5.59 30.67
CA VAL A 455 -2.20 4.95 29.96
C VAL A 455 -3.40 5.90 29.88
N SER A 456 -3.79 6.51 31.00
CA SER A 456 -4.94 7.42 31.06
C SER A 456 -4.73 8.69 30.21
N GLN A 457 -3.50 9.24 30.23
CA GLN A 457 -3.11 10.35 29.34
C GLN A 457 -3.17 9.92 27.87
N THR A 458 -2.69 8.72 27.54
CA THR A 458 -2.71 8.18 26.17
C THR A 458 -4.13 8.10 25.63
N PHE A 459 -5.08 7.54 26.39
CA PHE A 459 -6.48 7.43 25.94
C PHE A 459 -7.11 8.80 25.66
N ASN A 460 -6.90 9.78 26.54
CA ASN A 460 -7.41 11.14 26.36
C ASN A 460 -6.82 11.82 25.13
N ASN A 461 -5.51 11.69 24.93
CA ASN A 461 -4.80 12.28 23.80
C ASN A 461 -5.21 11.65 22.46
N VAL A 462 -5.30 10.31 22.41
CA VAL A 462 -5.49 9.57 21.16
C VAL A 462 -6.92 9.63 20.63
N LEU A 463 -7.93 9.40 21.48
CA LEU A 463 -9.28 9.10 20.99
C LEU A 463 -9.95 10.27 20.28
N ASP A 464 -9.91 11.47 20.86
CA ASP A 464 -10.50 12.65 20.23
C ASP A 464 -9.67 13.14 19.04
N ASN A 465 -8.36 12.89 19.05
CA ASN A 465 -7.50 13.14 17.91
C ASN A 465 -7.88 12.24 16.71
N MET A 466 -8.08 10.93 16.91
CA MET A 466 -8.51 10.03 15.83
C MET A 466 -9.86 10.45 15.22
N LYS A 467 -10.82 10.88 16.03
CA LYS A 467 -12.14 11.38 15.56
C LYS A 467 -11.99 12.63 14.69
N GLN A 468 -11.14 13.57 15.11
CA GLN A 468 -10.90 14.83 14.41
C GLN A 468 -10.00 14.67 13.17
N ASN A 469 -9.12 13.67 13.15
CA ASN A 469 -8.06 13.53 12.16
C ASN A 469 -8.18 12.24 11.33
N CYS A 470 -7.77 11.08 11.86
CA CYS A 470 -7.77 9.80 11.15
C CYS A 470 -9.12 9.51 10.46
N MET A 471 -10.24 9.66 11.17
CA MET A 471 -11.58 9.38 10.63
C MET A 471 -11.99 10.30 9.46
N GLN A 472 -11.33 11.45 9.30
CA GLN A 472 -11.58 12.39 8.19
C GLN A 472 -10.76 12.07 6.93
N GLY A 473 -9.93 11.01 6.96
CA GLY A 473 -9.17 10.51 5.80
C GLY A 473 -10.04 9.82 4.71
N VAL A 474 -11.30 9.48 5.02
CA VAL A 474 -12.27 8.98 4.03
C VAL A 474 -13.21 10.09 3.58
N TYR A 475 -13.23 10.35 2.27
CA TYR A 475 -14.07 11.34 1.61
C TYR A 475 -15.55 10.93 1.50
N SER A 476 -16.40 11.85 1.03
CA SER A 476 -17.86 11.70 1.06
C SER A 476 -18.40 10.57 0.16
N ASP A 477 -17.65 10.21 -0.87
CA ASP A 477 -17.89 9.10 -1.82
C ASP A 477 -17.29 7.75 -1.37
N GLY A 478 -16.36 7.78 -0.40
CA GLY A 478 -15.55 6.66 0.08
C GLY A 478 -14.07 6.70 -0.30
N THR A 479 -13.64 7.66 -1.13
CA THR A 479 -12.26 7.81 -1.61
C THR A 479 -11.29 8.07 -0.45
N TRP A 480 -10.10 7.47 -0.51
CA TRP A 480 -9.03 7.75 0.46
C TRP A 480 -8.32 9.07 0.15
N SER A 481 -7.98 9.84 1.18
CA SER A 481 -7.38 11.17 1.04
C SER A 481 -6.01 11.21 0.36
N GLU A 482 -5.24 10.12 0.44
CA GLU A 482 -3.89 10.01 -0.12
C GLU A 482 -3.90 9.28 -1.48
N THR A 483 -3.58 7.98 -1.49
CA THR A 483 -3.54 7.13 -2.69
C THR A 483 -4.17 5.76 -2.40
N PRO A 484 -4.52 4.98 -3.44
CA PRO A 484 -5.09 3.64 -3.28
C PRO A 484 -4.16 2.66 -2.56
N ASN A 485 -2.85 2.93 -2.51
CA ASN A 485 -1.88 2.07 -1.85
C ASN A 485 -1.56 2.50 -0.41
N TYR A 486 -1.77 3.78 -0.08
CA TYR A 486 -1.71 4.30 1.30
C TYR A 486 -2.98 4.01 2.10
N TRP A 487 -4.12 3.82 1.41
CA TRP A 487 -5.36 3.31 1.99
C TRP A 487 -5.14 2.06 2.86
N TYR A 488 -4.37 1.08 2.38
CA TYR A 488 -4.06 -0.14 3.14
C TYR A 488 -3.41 0.15 4.50
N PHE A 489 -2.59 1.19 4.60
CA PHE A 489 -1.81 1.47 5.80
C PHE A 489 -2.65 2.24 6.83
N GLY A 490 -3.30 3.33 6.40
CA GLY A 490 -4.17 4.11 7.28
C GLY A 490 -5.41 3.34 7.73
N THR A 491 -6.09 2.64 6.82
CA THR A 491 -7.35 1.96 7.15
C THR A 491 -7.17 0.65 7.91
N ASN A 492 -6.10 -0.11 7.66
CA ASN A 492 -5.79 -1.29 8.49
C ASN A 492 -5.52 -0.87 9.95
N ALA A 493 -4.74 0.20 10.16
CA ALA A 493 -4.52 0.77 11.49
C ALA A 493 -5.83 1.22 12.17
N GLN A 494 -6.76 1.83 11.43
CA GLN A 494 -8.09 2.18 11.94
C GLN A 494 -8.92 0.95 12.30
N ALA A 495 -8.90 -0.12 11.49
CA ALA A 495 -9.61 -1.36 11.78
C ALA A 495 -9.06 -2.06 13.04
N ARG A 496 -7.72 -2.08 13.22
CA ARG A 496 -7.08 -2.53 14.47
C ARG A 496 -7.59 -1.72 15.68
N ALA A 497 -7.63 -0.39 15.56
CA ALA A 497 -8.07 0.51 16.64
C ALA A 497 -9.55 0.32 17.02
N VAL A 498 -10.47 0.34 16.04
CA VAL A 498 -11.91 0.09 16.26
C VAL A 498 -12.13 -1.29 16.85
N SER A 499 -11.51 -2.33 16.28
CA SER A 499 -11.69 -3.69 16.79
C SER A 499 -11.16 -3.84 18.22
N ALA A 500 -10.01 -3.23 18.56
CA ALA A 500 -9.44 -3.30 19.90
C ALA A 500 -10.30 -2.58 20.95
N LEU A 501 -10.85 -1.41 20.61
CA LEU A 501 -11.78 -0.70 21.49
C LEU A 501 -13.05 -1.52 21.73
N THR A 502 -13.67 -2.05 20.68
CA THR A 502 -14.91 -2.83 20.81
C THR A 502 -14.70 -4.13 21.60
N THR A 503 -13.61 -4.87 21.37
CA THR A 503 -13.34 -6.10 22.15
C THR A 503 -12.97 -5.81 23.61
N ALA A 504 -12.22 -4.73 23.88
CA ALA A 504 -11.75 -4.41 25.22
C ALA A 504 -12.77 -3.65 26.09
N THR A 505 -13.68 -2.86 25.49
CA THR A 505 -14.65 -2.00 26.20
C THR A 505 -16.12 -2.28 25.91
N GLY A 506 -16.47 -2.98 24.81
CA GLY A 506 -17.83 -3.10 24.30
C GLY A 506 -18.28 -1.97 23.35
N SER A 507 -17.42 -0.98 23.09
CA SER A 507 -17.71 0.17 22.23
C SER A 507 -16.49 0.62 21.44
N ASP A 508 -16.71 1.15 20.24
CA ASP A 508 -15.68 1.83 19.42
C ASP A 508 -15.29 3.23 19.94
N GLN A 509 -15.83 3.64 21.10
CA GLN A 509 -15.69 4.98 21.70
C GLN A 509 -16.12 6.13 20.76
N GLY A 510 -17.02 5.83 19.81
CA GLY A 510 -17.54 6.79 18.83
C GLY A 510 -16.60 7.08 17.65
N LEU A 511 -15.60 6.25 17.38
CA LEU A 511 -14.72 6.41 16.21
C LEU A 511 -15.50 6.36 14.90
N MET A 512 -16.31 5.32 14.66
CA MET A 512 -17.08 5.16 13.43
C MET A 512 -18.14 6.27 13.28
N ALA A 513 -18.74 6.71 14.39
CA ALA A 513 -19.70 7.82 14.42
C ALA A 513 -19.08 9.18 14.01
N ALA A 514 -17.75 9.34 14.10
CA ALA A 514 -17.06 10.56 13.68
C ALA A 514 -16.95 10.69 12.14
N ASN A 515 -17.18 9.63 11.37
CA ASN A 515 -17.39 9.70 9.92
C ASN A 515 -18.24 8.53 9.39
N ASN A 516 -19.56 8.76 9.27
CA ASN A 516 -20.51 7.80 8.70
C ASN A 516 -20.21 7.39 7.25
N ASN A 517 -19.32 8.09 6.53
CA ASN A 517 -18.88 7.68 5.19
C ASN A 517 -17.79 6.60 5.23
N TRP A 518 -17.14 6.35 6.38
CA TRP A 518 -16.00 5.43 6.48
C TRP A 518 -16.25 4.07 5.80
N PRO A 519 -17.38 3.36 6.01
CA PRO A 519 -17.62 2.08 5.35
C PRO A 519 -17.68 2.15 3.81
N LYS A 520 -17.94 3.31 3.20
CA LYS A 520 -17.90 3.47 1.73
C LYS A 520 -16.51 3.20 1.15
N THR A 521 -15.46 3.28 1.96
CA THR A 521 -14.08 3.01 1.52
C THR A 521 -13.85 1.54 1.13
N GLY A 522 -14.74 0.62 1.54
CA GLY A 522 -14.79 -0.73 0.97
C GLY A 522 -15.06 -0.71 -0.53
N TYR A 523 -15.99 0.11 -1.02
CA TYR A 523 -16.22 0.28 -2.46
C TYR A 523 -15.05 1.00 -3.16
N PHE A 524 -14.37 1.95 -2.51
CA PHE A 524 -13.16 2.54 -3.07
C PHE A 524 -12.11 1.46 -3.40
N HIS A 525 -11.78 0.60 -2.43
CA HIS A 525 -10.84 -0.50 -2.65
C HIS A 525 -11.31 -1.52 -3.71
N MET A 526 -12.59 -1.91 -3.69
CA MET A 526 -13.14 -2.84 -4.71
C MET A 526 -13.03 -2.28 -6.13
N TYR A 527 -13.44 -1.03 -6.35
CA TYR A 527 -13.53 -0.47 -7.70
C TYR A 527 -12.17 0.00 -8.24
N VAL A 528 -11.23 0.38 -7.36
CA VAL A 528 -9.87 0.75 -7.77
C VAL A 528 -9.01 -0.47 -8.09
N SER A 529 -9.44 -1.67 -7.67
CA SER A 529 -8.88 -2.96 -8.09
C SER A 529 -9.32 -3.31 -9.52
N GLY A 530 -8.39 -3.31 -10.47
CA GLY A 530 -8.65 -3.53 -11.90
C GLY A 530 -8.90 -4.99 -12.26
N MET A 531 -8.54 -5.37 -13.50
CA MET A 531 -8.52 -6.79 -13.92
C MET A 531 -7.12 -7.41 -13.77
N ALA A 532 -6.08 -6.58 -13.86
CA ALA A 532 -4.73 -6.96 -13.49
C ALA A 532 -4.43 -6.40 -12.09
N SER A 533 -3.89 -5.18 -12.02
CA SER A 533 -3.48 -4.50 -10.79
C SER A 533 -4.49 -3.44 -10.36
N MET A 534 -4.31 -2.79 -9.20
CA MET A 534 -5.11 -1.61 -8.86
C MET A 534 -4.73 -0.41 -9.76
N PHE A 535 -5.61 0.59 -9.88
CA PHE A 535 -5.30 1.90 -10.45
C PHE A 535 -4.48 2.73 -9.44
N PHE A 536 -3.22 2.34 -9.25
CA PHE A 536 -2.29 2.98 -8.31
C PHE A 536 -1.75 4.33 -8.82
N TYR A 537 -2.60 5.35 -8.84
CA TYR A 537 -2.17 6.74 -9.01
C TYR A 537 -1.43 7.24 -7.75
N GLY A 538 -0.45 8.14 -7.92
CA GLY A 538 0.35 8.67 -6.82
C GLY A 538 1.48 7.75 -6.32
N ASP A 539 1.87 7.95 -5.07
CA ASP A 539 2.85 7.14 -4.37
C ASP A 539 2.29 5.80 -3.87
N ASN A 540 3.09 4.73 -3.99
CA ASN A 540 2.69 3.36 -3.63
C ASN A 540 3.11 2.92 -2.21
N GLY A 541 4.11 3.59 -1.64
CA GLY A 541 4.67 3.24 -0.33
C GLY A 541 5.51 1.95 -0.32
N PRO A 542 6.10 1.61 0.84
CA PRO A 542 6.93 0.43 1.01
C PRO A 542 6.12 -0.90 1.02
N ASN A 543 6.84 -2.01 1.21
CA ASN A 543 6.31 -3.37 1.40
C ASN A 543 5.11 -3.44 2.37
N LYS A 544 4.29 -4.50 2.30
CA LYS A 544 2.97 -4.55 2.96
C LYS A 544 2.89 -5.57 4.12
N PHE A 545 4.01 -5.82 4.80
CA PHE A 545 4.17 -6.82 5.88
C PHE A 545 3.01 -6.92 6.89
N SER A 546 2.58 -5.81 7.50
CA SER A 546 1.51 -5.79 8.51
C SER A 546 0.15 -5.34 7.96
N THR A 547 0.06 -4.99 6.68
CA THR A 547 -1.05 -4.20 6.09
C THR A 547 -1.77 -4.97 4.99
N ASN A 548 -3.06 -5.23 5.17
CA ASN A 548 -3.92 -5.94 4.22
C ASN A 548 -5.35 -5.32 4.22
N ALA A 549 -6.18 -5.69 3.23
CA ALA A 549 -7.53 -5.17 3.09
C ALA A 549 -8.57 -5.75 4.09
N ASN A 550 -8.14 -6.59 5.04
CA ASN A 550 -9.04 -7.39 5.90
C ASN A 550 -9.95 -6.59 6.85
N GLY A 551 -9.70 -5.28 7.00
CA GLY A 551 -10.68 -4.36 7.59
C GLY A 551 -12.05 -4.38 6.89
N MET A 552 -12.12 -4.81 5.62
CA MET A 552 -13.37 -5.01 4.88
C MET A 552 -14.31 -6.04 5.51
N PHE A 553 -13.80 -7.05 6.23
CA PHE A 553 -14.65 -7.96 7.01
C PHE A 553 -15.35 -7.19 8.15
N LEU A 554 -14.57 -6.43 8.93
CA LEU A 554 -15.06 -5.62 10.04
C LEU A 554 -16.05 -4.53 9.57
N TRP A 555 -15.72 -3.74 8.55
CA TRP A 555 -16.62 -2.70 8.05
C TRP A 555 -17.84 -3.28 7.33
N GLY A 556 -17.72 -4.45 6.69
CA GLY A 556 -18.85 -5.20 6.13
C GLY A 556 -19.86 -5.57 7.21
N ALA A 557 -19.39 -6.17 8.31
CA ALA A 557 -20.22 -6.51 9.46
C ALA A 557 -20.82 -5.27 10.16
N LEU A 558 -20.03 -4.21 10.35
CA LEU A 558 -20.48 -2.97 11.02
C LEU A 558 -21.48 -2.15 10.19
N SER A 559 -21.41 -2.20 8.85
CA SER A 559 -22.34 -1.50 7.95
C SER A 559 -23.46 -2.39 7.40
N ASN A 560 -23.54 -3.65 7.86
CA ASN A 560 -24.42 -4.68 7.32
C ASN A 560 -24.34 -4.82 5.78
N ASN A 561 -23.13 -4.68 5.23
CA ASN A 561 -22.85 -4.82 3.81
C ASN A 561 -22.02 -6.10 3.54
N PRO A 562 -22.66 -7.24 3.21
CA PRO A 562 -21.96 -8.50 2.97
C PRO A 562 -21.01 -8.45 1.76
N VAL A 563 -21.21 -7.52 0.81
CA VAL A 563 -20.40 -7.40 -0.41
C VAL A 563 -18.92 -7.19 -0.09
N TYR A 564 -18.60 -6.40 0.95
CA TYR A 564 -17.21 -6.14 1.34
C TYR A 564 -16.51 -7.40 1.87
N ALA A 565 -17.18 -8.12 2.77
CA ALA A 565 -16.66 -9.34 3.34
C ALA A 565 -16.49 -10.42 2.26
N LEU A 566 -17.48 -10.61 1.38
CA LEU A 566 -17.41 -11.57 0.28
C LEU A 566 -16.33 -11.23 -0.75
N PHE A 567 -16.14 -9.95 -1.10
CA PHE A 567 -15.06 -9.52 -2.00
C PHE A 567 -13.68 -9.85 -1.42
N GLN A 568 -13.47 -9.52 -0.14
CA GLN A 568 -12.17 -9.69 0.52
C GLN A 568 -11.88 -11.15 0.87
N ARG A 569 -12.90 -11.93 1.24
CA ARG A 569 -12.83 -13.39 1.42
C ARG A 569 -12.21 -14.07 0.19
N ASP A 570 -12.48 -13.53 -0.99
CA ASP A 570 -12.03 -14.06 -2.28
C ASP A 570 -10.71 -13.41 -2.78
N ARG A 571 -9.91 -12.77 -1.90
CA ARG A 571 -8.54 -12.26 -2.19
C ARG A 571 -7.45 -13.11 -1.52
N ALA A 572 -6.26 -13.12 -2.10
CA ALA A 572 -5.08 -13.80 -1.55
C ALA A 572 -4.50 -13.17 -0.26
N ASP A 573 -4.74 -11.88 0.02
CA ASP A 573 -4.31 -11.26 1.29
C ASP A 573 -5.32 -11.45 2.43
N ALA A 574 -6.37 -12.26 2.21
CA ALA A 574 -7.32 -12.67 3.25
C ALA A 574 -6.71 -13.55 4.34
N ALA A 575 -5.63 -14.29 4.06
CA ALA A 575 -5.03 -15.24 4.98
C ALA A 575 -4.17 -14.58 6.07
N ASP A 576 -4.83 -13.97 7.06
CA ASP A 576 -4.22 -13.28 8.21
C ASP A 576 -4.91 -13.67 9.54
N PRO A 577 -4.19 -13.75 10.67
CA PRO A 577 -4.78 -14.04 11.97
C PRO A 577 -5.94 -13.12 12.40
N LEU A 578 -6.03 -11.88 11.91
CA LEU A 578 -7.17 -10.99 12.19
C LEU A 578 -8.42 -11.39 11.40
N SER A 579 -8.27 -11.88 10.17
CA SER A 579 -9.39 -12.39 9.36
C SER A 579 -10.12 -13.53 10.05
N MET A 580 -9.38 -14.36 10.80
CA MET A 580 -9.93 -15.48 11.59
C MET A 580 -10.90 -15.02 12.70
N PHE A 581 -10.88 -13.74 13.09
CA PHE A 581 -11.78 -13.15 14.07
C PHE A 581 -12.78 -12.15 13.47
N TRP A 582 -12.41 -11.47 12.37
CA TRP A 582 -13.24 -10.44 11.72
C TRP A 582 -14.20 -11.00 10.66
N TYR A 583 -13.88 -12.12 10.01
CA TYR A 583 -14.77 -12.77 9.04
C TYR A 583 -15.94 -13.49 9.75
N ASP A 584 -17.14 -13.31 9.21
CA ASP A 584 -18.35 -14.02 9.62
C ASP A 584 -18.73 -15.09 8.57
N PRO A 585 -18.60 -16.41 8.89
CA PRO A 585 -19.09 -17.50 8.04
C PRO A 585 -20.61 -17.50 7.77
N SER A 586 -21.40 -16.67 8.46
CA SER A 586 -22.83 -16.49 8.14
C SER A 586 -23.04 -15.58 6.91
N THR A 587 -21.99 -14.91 6.42
CA THR A 587 -21.96 -14.12 5.20
C THR A 587 -21.78 -15.01 3.97
N LYS A 588 -22.74 -15.00 3.04
CA LYS A 588 -22.84 -15.94 1.92
C LYS A 588 -23.21 -15.28 0.60
N GLY A 589 -22.86 -15.96 -0.49
CA GLY A 589 -23.19 -15.59 -1.85
C GLY A 589 -22.01 -15.07 -2.66
N ALA A 590 -22.34 -14.58 -3.85
CA ALA A 590 -21.42 -14.00 -4.82
C ALA A 590 -21.39 -12.48 -4.68
N PHE A 591 -20.27 -11.89 -4.23
CA PHE A 591 -20.13 -10.41 -4.10
C PHE A 591 -20.47 -9.66 -5.39
N TRP A 592 -20.29 -10.33 -6.53
CA TRP A 592 -20.46 -9.81 -7.87
C TRP A 592 -21.92 -9.80 -8.35
N SER A 593 -22.83 -10.56 -7.71
CA SER A 593 -24.21 -10.70 -8.16
C SER A 593 -25.03 -9.43 -7.94
N GLY A 594 -25.38 -8.73 -9.03
CA GLY A 594 -26.12 -7.46 -9.01
C GLY A 594 -25.24 -6.21 -8.77
N LEU A 595 -23.92 -6.40 -8.66
CA LEU A 595 -22.95 -5.31 -8.48
C LEU A 595 -22.76 -4.54 -9.79
N ASP A 596 -22.72 -3.21 -9.70
CA ASP A 596 -22.49 -2.34 -10.85
C ASP A 596 -21.09 -2.57 -11.45
N LEU A 597 -20.98 -2.51 -12.78
CA LEU A 597 -19.70 -2.61 -13.48
C LEU A 597 -18.89 -1.31 -13.41
N ASP A 598 -19.54 -0.19 -13.09
CA ASP A 598 -18.95 1.13 -13.12
C ASP A 598 -19.20 1.90 -11.82
N ARG A 599 -18.27 2.77 -11.47
CA ARG A 599 -18.46 3.71 -10.36
C ARG A 599 -17.68 4.99 -10.57
N TYR A 600 -18.36 6.09 -10.28
CA TYR A 600 -17.80 7.42 -10.18
C TYR A 600 -17.67 7.81 -8.71
N PHE A 601 -16.57 8.47 -8.40
CA PHE A 601 -16.22 9.02 -7.10
C PHE A 601 -16.06 10.53 -7.31
N ASP A 602 -17.04 11.29 -6.82
CA ASP A 602 -17.32 12.67 -7.24
C ASP A 602 -16.81 13.74 -6.24
N ASP A 603 -16.16 13.33 -5.15
CA ASP A 603 -15.54 14.26 -4.20
C ASP A 603 -14.32 14.93 -4.86
N ARG A 604 -14.48 16.21 -5.26
CA ARG A 604 -13.52 16.98 -6.08
C ARG A 604 -12.07 16.96 -5.59
N ARG A 605 -11.88 16.73 -4.28
CA ARG A 605 -10.56 16.58 -3.65
C ARG A 605 -9.75 15.41 -4.21
N GLY A 606 -10.40 14.36 -4.69
CA GLY A 606 -9.74 13.15 -5.23
C GLY A 606 -10.52 12.44 -6.33
N SER A 607 -11.41 13.15 -7.05
CA SER A 607 -12.38 12.56 -7.98
C SER A 607 -11.78 11.71 -9.11
N TRP A 608 -12.39 10.54 -9.33
CA TRP A 608 -11.98 9.52 -10.29
C TRP A 608 -13.16 8.62 -10.68
N ALA A 609 -13.00 7.81 -11.74
CA ALA A 609 -13.98 6.80 -12.14
C ALA A 609 -13.31 5.50 -12.57
N SER A 610 -14.06 4.39 -12.48
CA SER A 610 -13.71 3.09 -13.06
C SER A 610 -14.88 2.46 -13.79
N MET A 611 -14.55 1.68 -14.81
CA MET A 611 -15.47 0.99 -15.70
C MET A 611 -14.90 -0.39 -16.04
N ARG A 612 -15.71 -1.47 -15.98
CA ARG A 612 -15.24 -2.83 -16.31
C ARG A 612 -16.21 -3.66 -17.13
N SER A 613 -15.76 -4.76 -17.73
CA SER A 613 -16.63 -5.69 -18.47
C SER A 613 -17.22 -6.82 -17.61
N SER A 614 -16.59 -7.15 -16.48
CA SER A 614 -17.05 -8.20 -15.56
C SER A 614 -16.38 -8.04 -14.18
N TRP A 615 -16.94 -8.64 -13.13
CA TRP A 615 -16.25 -8.82 -11.83
C TRP A 615 -15.62 -10.23 -11.68
N THR A 616 -15.80 -11.10 -12.67
CA THR A 616 -15.43 -12.53 -12.62
C THR A 616 -14.52 -12.98 -13.76
N ASP A 617 -14.53 -12.29 -14.91
CA ASP A 617 -13.56 -12.49 -16.00
C ASP A 617 -12.42 -11.45 -15.92
N PHE A 618 -11.28 -11.85 -15.36
CA PHE A 618 -10.06 -11.03 -15.28
C PHE A 618 -9.29 -10.94 -16.61
N THR A 619 -9.76 -11.59 -17.68
CA THR A 619 -9.24 -11.41 -19.06
C THR A 619 -9.99 -10.34 -19.87
N GLY A 620 -11.12 -9.86 -19.33
CA GLY A 620 -11.93 -8.78 -19.87
C GLY A 620 -11.30 -7.38 -19.74
N MET A 621 -12.07 -6.36 -20.09
CA MET A 621 -11.64 -4.96 -20.10
C MET A 621 -11.88 -4.27 -18.75
N TYR A 622 -10.92 -3.47 -18.29
CA TYR A 622 -11.12 -2.44 -17.27
C TYR A 622 -10.43 -1.15 -17.67
N ALA A 623 -11.09 -0.02 -17.46
CA ALA A 623 -10.54 1.31 -17.66
C ALA A 623 -10.88 2.19 -16.46
N ALA A 624 -9.91 2.95 -15.96
CA ALA A 624 -10.11 3.91 -14.88
C ALA A 624 -9.32 5.18 -15.14
N ILE A 625 -9.81 6.30 -14.62
CA ILE A 625 -9.28 7.65 -14.87
C ILE A 625 -9.44 8.54 -13.63
N LYS A 626 -8.44 9.36 -13.33
CA LYS A 626 -8.45 10.36 -12.27
C LYS A 626 -8.40 11.75 -12.88
N SER A 627 -9.15 12.69 -12.32
CA SER A 627 -9.03 14.11 -12.64
C SER A 627 -9.58 14.89 -11.46
N SER A 628 -8.69 15.48 -10.66
CA SER A 628 -9.04 16.06 -9.36
C SER A 628 -8.15 17.26 -9.04
N ASN A 629 -8.34 17.85 -7.86
CA ASN A 629 -7.24 18.55 -7.20
C ASN A 629 -6.02 17.61 -7.05
N LEU A 630 -4.80 18.15 -7.07
CA LEU A 630 -3.55 17.38 -7.05
C LEU A 630 -2.74 17.63 -5.76
N THR A 631 -3.36 18.32 -4.79
CA THR A 631 -2.80 18.71 -3.49
C THR A 631 -3.67 18.22 -2.33
N GLY A 632 -3.13 18.23 -1.11
CA GLY A 632 -3.82 17.73 0.10
C GLY A 632 -3.71 16.21 0.28
N HIS A 633 -2.91 15.53 -0.53
CA HIS A 633 -2.72 14.08 -0.53
C HIS A 633 -1.56 13.64 0.38
N GLN A 634 -1.29 14.36 1.46
CA GLN A 634 -0.11 14.21 2.34
C GLN A 634 1.23 14.11 1.59
N THR A 635 1.44 14.88 0.52
CA THR A 635 2.62 14.75 -0.37
C THR A 635 2.82 13.34 -0.96
N HIS A 636 1.72 12.62 -1.20
CA HIS A 636 1.70 11.36 -1.95
C HIS A 636 1.02 11.47 -3.33
N GLY A 637 0.47 12.64 -3.68
CA GLY A 637 -0.10 12.92 -5.00
C GLY A 637 0.93 13.18 -6.11
N ASP A 638 0.43 13.19 -7.34
CA ASP A 638 1.16 13.44 -8.60
C ASP A 638 0.46 14.48 -9.47
N LEU A 639 1.18 15.06 -10.43
CA LEU A 639 0.61 16.04 -11.37
C LEU A 639 -0.12 15.35 -12.53
N ASP A 640 -1.25 14.71 -12.17
CA ASP A 640 -1.86 13.58 -12.85
C ASP A 640 -3.30 13.81 -13.37
N ALA A 641 -3.78 15.06 -13.47
CA ALA A 641 -5.13 15.31 -13.96
C ALA A 641 -5.32 14.73 -15.37
N GLY A 642 -6.31 13.86 -15.52
CA GLY A 642 -6.58 13.09 -16.73
C GLY A 642 -5.80 11.78 -16.88
N THR A 643 -4.95 11.37 -15.93
CA THR A 643 -4.23 10.09 -15.98
C THR A 643 -5.19 8.91 -15.92
N PHE A 644 -4.89 7.85 -16.66
CA PHE A 644 -5.77 6.70 -16.84
C PHE A 644 -4.99 5.40 -16.99
N VAL A 645 -5.67 4.29 -16.70
CA VAL A 645 -5.17 2.93 -16.90
C VAL A 645 -6.12 2.09 -17.73
N ILE A 646 -5.58 1.10 -18.44
CA ILE A 646 -6.33 0.12 -19.23
C ILE A 646 -5.79 -1.29 -18.93
N ASP A 647 -6.67 -2.19 -18.48
CA ASP A 647 -6.45 -3.63 -18.45
C ASP A 647 -7.23 -4.33 -19.55
N ALA A 648 -6.62 -5.33 -20.18
CA ALA A 648 -7.27 -6.29 -21.05
C ALA A 648 -6.39 -7.54 -21.21
N LEU A 649 -6.96 -8.70 -21.58
CA LEU A 649 -6.22 -9.94 -21.82
C LEU A 649 -5.41 -10.41 -20.58
N GLY A 650 -5.89 -10.06 -19.39
CA GLY A 650 -5.19 -10.37 -18.13
C GLY A 650 -3.94 -9.54 -17.88
N THR A 651 -3.78 -8.36 -18.49
CA THR A 651 -2.61 -7.50 -18.22
C THR A 651 -2.89 -6.00 -18.40
N ARG A 652 -2.05 -5.18 -17.77
CA ARG A 652 -2.11 -3.70 -17.72
C ARG A 652 -1.33 -3.12 -18.91
N TRP A 653 -2.03 -2.46 -19.82
CA TRP A 653 -1.46 -1.92 -21.07
C TRP A 653 -1.02 -0.46 -20.97
N ALA A 654 -1.86 0.38 -20.38
CA ALA A 654 -1.53 1.76 -19.99
C ALA A 654 -1.51 1.80 -18.47
N GLY A 655 -0.40 2.20 -17.84
CA GLY A 655 -0.19 2.06 -16.39
C GLY A 655 0.57 3.21 -15.75
N GLU A 656 0.40 3.41 -14.45
CA GLU A 656 1.08 4.47 -13.69
C GLU A 656 2.52 4.11 -13.35
N LEU A 657 3.30 5.06 -12.79
CA LEU A 657 4.71 4.86 -12.43
C LEU A 657 4.99 4.64 -10.94
N GLY A 658 4.01 4.89 -10.08
CA GLY A 658 4.11 4.75 -8.62
C GLY A 658 4.97 5.81 -7.93
N ASN A 659 5.46 5.52 -6.73
CA ASN A 659 6.32 6.42 -5.98
C ASN A 659 7.64 6.73 -6.70
N GLY A 660 8.16 7.94 -6.52
CA GLY A 660 9.57 8.25 -6.72
C GLY A 660 10.45 7.72 -5.59
N ASN A 661 11.68 8.23 -5.51
CA ASN A 661 12.58 7.90 -4.42
C ASN A 661 12.23 8.73 -3.18
N TYR A 662 11.88 8.09 -2.07
CA TYR A 662 11.57 8.78 -0.81
C TYR A 662 12.79 9.43 -0.15
N LEU A 663 14.01 9.10 -0.62
CA LEU A 663 15.27 9.70 -0.19
C LEU A 663 15.75 10.81 -1.15
N SER A 664 14.88 11.23 -2.08
CA SER A 664 15.06 12.45 -2.87
C SER A 664 14.94 13.69 -2.01
N THR A 665 15.78 14.68 -2.30
CA THR A 665 15.76 16.02 -1.71
C THR A 665 14.37 16.64 -1.82
N ASP A 666 13.86 17.20 -0.72
CA ASP A 666 12.58 17.91 -0.64
C ASP A 666 11.33 17.12 -1.16
N TYR A 667 11.39 15.79 -1.25
CA TYR A 667 10.33 14.96 -1.87
C TYR A 667 8.96 15.04 -1.18
N PHE A 668 8.96 15.16 0.15
CA PHE A 668 7.77 15.38 1.00
C PHE A 668 7.64 16.82 1.49
N LYS A 669 8.40 17.77 0.90
CA LYS A 669 8.48 19.13 1.44
C LYS A 669 7.28 19.98 1.11
N GLU A 670 6.69 19.93 -0.07
CA GLU A 670 5.57 20.81 -0.41
C GLU A 670 4.87 20.39 -1.70
N GLU A 671 3.64 20.85 -1.86
CA GLU A 671 2.78 20.60 -3.02
C GLU A 671 2.53 21.88 -3.85
N VAL A 672 3.15 23.01 -3.47
CA VAL A 672 3.02 24.31 -4.18
C VAL A 672 3.53 24.22 -5.63
N PRO A 673 3.11 25.11 -6.56
CA PRO A 673 3.51 25.03 -7.97
C PRO A 673 5.03 25.00 -8.23
N THR A 674 5.83 25.60 -7.33
CA THR A 674 7.30 25.64 -7.39
C THR A 674 8.01 24.51 -6.64
N ALA A 675 7.29 23.53 -6.10
CA ALA A 675 7.85 22.48 -5.26
C ALA A 675 8.88 21.62 -6.02
N LEU A 676 10.02 21.32 -5.37
CA LEU A 676 11.05 20.45 -5.95
C LEU A 676 10.52 19.04 -6.28
N ARG A 677 9.52 18.57 -5.52
CA ARG A 677 8.77 17.32 -5.78
C ARG A 677 8.32 17.22 -7.24
N TRP A 678 7.76 18.29 -7.79
CA TRP A 678 7.22 18.35 -9.15
C TRP A 678 8.30 18.35 -10.24
N GLY A 679 9.57 18.45 -9.85
CA GLY A 679 10.69 18.23 -10.74
C GLY A 679 11.02 16.74 -10.97
N TYR A 680 10.67 15.81 -10.09
CA TYR A 680 10.97 14.37 -10.26
C TYR A 680 10.08 13.74 -11.34
N TYR A 681 10.65 12.92 -12.23
CA TYR A 681 9.97 12.49 -13.45
C TYR A 681 8.68 11.72 -13.18
N LYS A 682 8.69 10.80 -12.21
CA LYS A 682 7.50 10.03 -11.81
C LYS A 682 6.40 10.89 -11.20
N LYS A 683 6.70 12.11 -10.74
CA LYS A 683 5.77 13.03 -10.03
C LYS A 683 5.28 14.18 -10.92
N ALA A 684 6.11 14.57 -11.88
CA ALA A 684 5.84 15.55 -12.93
C ALA A 684 4.78 15.05 -13.94
N THR A 685 4.14 15.96 -14.66
CA THR A 685 3.10 15.64 -15.67
C THR A 685 3.65 14.77 -16.81
N GLN A 686 4.89 14.98 -17.24
CA GLN A 686 5.56 14.10 -18.24
C GLN A 686 5.72 12.63 -17.82
N GLY A 687 5.56 12.31 -16.52
CA GLY A 687 5.53 10.95 -16.01
C GLY A 687 4.17 10.25 -16.15
N GLN A 688 3.07 11.01 -16.22
CA GLN A 688 1.71 10.46 -16.12
C GLN A 688 1.14 10.11 -17.50
N ASN A 689 0.00 9.42 -17.54
CA ASN A 689 -0.72 9.06 -18.76
C ASN A 689 -1.61 10.21 -19.27
N THR A 690 -1.10 11.44 -19.31
CA THR A 690 -1.87 12.67 -19.61
C THR A 690 -1.22 13.53 -20.71
N LEU A 691 -1.82 14.70 -20.98
CA LEU A 691 -1.27 15.69 -21.89
C LEU A 691 -0.14 16.51 -21.22
N VAL A 692 0.90 16.79 -21.97
CA VAL A 692 1.85 17.87 -21.68
C VAL A 692 1.60 19.00 -22.68
N ILE A 693 1.39 20.21 -22.18
CA ILE A 693 1.19 21.42 -22.98
C ILE A 693 2.36 22.36 -22.74
N ASN A 694 2.92 22.92 -23.82
CA ASN A 694 4.03 23.87 -23.82
C ASN A 694 5.28 23.42 -23.03
N ASP A 695 5.50 22.10 -22.95
CA ASP A 695 6.59 21.51 -22.15
C ASP A 695 6.54 21.93 -20.65
N GLN A 696 5.34 22.13 -20.11
CA GLN A 696 5.10 22.49 -18.70
C GLN A 696 4.43 21.37 -17.89
N ASN A 697 4.59 21.46 -16.56
CA ASN A 697 3.77 20.75 -15.59
C ASN A 697 2.35 21.32 -15.51
N GLN A 698 1.42 20.51 -15.00
CA GLN A 698 0.11 20.96 -14.54
C GLN A 698 0.21 21.79 -13.24
N MET A 699 -0.80 22.61 -12.99
CA MET A 699 -1.00 23.37 -11.75
C MET A 699 -1.52 22.44 -10.63
N PRO A 700 -0.83 22.32 -9.48
CA PRO A 700 -1.21 21.36 -8.43
C PRO A 700 -2.57 21.62 -7.77
N ASP A 701 -3.01 22.88 -7.71
CA ASP A 701 -4.26 23.33 -7.09
C ASP A 701 -5.46 23.34 -8.06
N CYS A 702 -5.31 22.70 -9.23
CA CYS A 702 -6.31 22.74 -10.29
C CYS A 702 -7.67 22.16 -9.89
N GLN A 703 -8.72 22.67 -10.52
CA GLN A 703 -10.11 22.30 -10.25
C GLN A 703 -10.74 21.81 -11.57
N PRO A 704 -10.50 20.56 -11.99
CA PRO A 704 -11.11 20.02 -13.20
C PRO A 704 -12.62 19.81 -13.01
N ILE A 705 -13.38 19.85 -14.11
CA ILE A 705 -14.83 19.67 -14.10
C ILE A 705 -15.18 18.35 -14.77
N ASN A 706 -15.63 17.38 -13.97
CA ASN A 706 -15.86 16.00 -14.39
C ASN A 706 -17.33 15.72 -14.73
N LYS A 707 -17.55 14.84 -15.70
CA LYS A 707 -18.82 14.22 -16.06
C LYS A 707 -18.64 12.71 -16.15
N PHE A 708 -19.59 11.94 -15.63
CA PHE A 708 -19.65 10.49 -15.80
C PHE A 708 -21.06 10.06 -16.17
N GLU A 709 -21.19 9.16 -17.15
CA GLU A 709 -22.45 8.49 -17.49
C GLU A 709 -22.20 6.99 -17.74
N THR A 710 -23.13 6.14 -17.28
CA THR A 710 -23.18 4.70 -17.57
C THR A 710 -24.61 4.29 -17.92
N THR A 711 -24.77 3.21 -18.68
CA THR A 711 -26.07 2.52 -18.84
C THR A 711 -26.56 1.86 -17.55
N GLY A 712 -25.77 1.84 -16.48
CA GLY A 712 -26.10 1.16 -15.22
C GLY A 712 -25.93 -0.35 -15.34
N ALA A 713 -25.00 -0.80 -16.17
CA ALA A 713 -24.73 -2.21 -16.40
C ALA A 713 -24.29 -2.90 -15.11
N LYS A 714 -24.95 -4.01 -14.79
CA LYS A 714 -24.71 -4.84 -13.60
C LYS A 714 -24.24 -6.22 -14.01
N GLN A 715 -23.24 -6.71 -13.30
CA GLN A 715 -22.81 -8.09 -13.37
C GLN A 715 -23.91 -9.02 -12.86
N SER A 716 -24.21 -10.09 -13.60
CA SER A 716 -25.15 -11.12 -13.14
C SER A 716 -24.47 -12.12 -12.19
N SER A 717 -25.24 -13.00 -11.57
CA SER A 717 -24.71 -14.07 -10.72
C SER A 717 -23.77 -15.05 -11.45
N SER A 718 -23.80 -15.10 -12.79
CA SER A 718 -22.96 -15.98 -13.59
C SER A 718 -21.49 -15.52 -13.60
N VAL A 719 -20.57 -16.44 -13.30
CA VAL A 719 -19.12 -16.21 -13.48
C VAL A 719 -18.73 -16.01 -14.95
N SER A 720 -19.53 -16.54 -15.88
CA SER A 720 -19.40 -16.36 -17.34
C SER A 720 -20.31 -15.24 -17.86
N TYR A 721 -20.47 -14.16 -17.10
CA TYR A 721 -21.19 -12.96 -17.55
C TYR A 721 -20.48 -12.30 -18.74
N THR A 722 -21.25 -11.67 -19.63
CA THR A 722 -20.74 -10.81 -20.71
C THR A 722 -21.67 -9.61 -20.83
N PRO A 723 -21.15 -8.37 -20.99
CA PRO A 723 -21.98 -7.19 -21.21
C PRO A 723 -22.87 -7.30 -22.44
N GLY A 724 -24.01 -6.61 -22.41
CA GLY A 724 -24.79 -6.34 -23.61
C GLY A 724 -24.00 -5.47 -24.60
N THR A 725 -24.27 -5.60 -25.89
CA THR A 725 -23.59 -4.81 -26.95
C THR A 725 -23.65 -3.31 -26.73
N ASN A 726 -24.72 -2.85 -26.06
CA ASN A 726 -25.04 -1.46 -25.82
C ASN A 726 -24.62 -0.99 -24.40
N ASP A 727 -23.98 -1.85 -23.58
CA ASP A 727 -23.57 -1.49 -22.23
C ASP A 727 -22.37 -0.56 -22.24
N VAL A 728 -22.65 0.74 -22.25
CA VAL A 728 -21.66 1.83 -22.34
C VAL A 728 -21.44 2.48 -20.99
N ALA A 729 -20.19 2.86 -20.74
CA ALA A 729 -19.84 3.87 -19.75
C ALA A 729 -18.77 4.80 -20.32
N TYR A 730 -18.76 6.06 -19.87
CA TYR A 730 -17.68 6.99 -20.17
C TYR A 730 -17.50 8.02 -19.05
N PHE A 731 -16.29 8.54 -18.97
CA PHE A 731 -15.92 9.70 -18.18
C PHE A 731 -15.39 10.79 -19.11
N SER A 732 -15.72 12.04 -18.84
CA SER A 732 -15.06 13.19 -19.45
C SER A 732 -14.75 14.27 -18.43
N THR A 733 -13.75 15.09 -18.71
CA THR A 733 -13.21 16.09 -17.79
C THR A 733 -12.69 17.31 -18.55
N ASP A 734 -13.12 18.51 -18.12
CA ASP A 734 -12.45 19.76 -18.48
C ASP A 734 -11.23 19.94 -17.57
N MET A 735 -10.04 19.84 -18.16
CA MET A 735 -8.74 19.97 -17.51
C MET A 735 -8.12 21.35 -17.74
N SER A 736 -8.85 22.33 -18.31
CA SER A 736 -8.28 23.65 -18.65
C SER A 736 -7.63 24.34 -17.44
N SER A 737 -8.22 24.18 -16.25
CA SER A 737 -7.68 24.70 -15.00
C SER A 737 -6.34 24.07 -14.58
N ALA A 738 -6.04 22.85 -15.05
CA ALA A 738 -4.77 22.16 -14.80
C ALA A 738 -3.60 22.75 -15.61
N TYR A 739 -3.85 23.54 -16.67
CA TYR A 739 -2.78 24.12 -17.49
C TYR A 739 -2.64 25.64 -17.31
N ASN A 740 -3.34 26.25 -16.33
CA ASN A 740 -3.33 27.68 -16.01
C ASN A 740 -2.03 28.17 -15.34
N ASN A 741 -0.90 28.00 -16.02
CA ASN A 741 0.42 28.42 -15.55
C ASN A 741 0.62 29.95 -15.61
N SER A 742 1.68 30.43 -14.95
CA SER A 742 2.05 31.85 -14.85
C SER A 742 2.55 32.45 -16.18
N GLY A 743 1.67 32.52 -17.17
CA GLY A 743 1.95 32.97 -18.53
C GLY A 743 0.91 32.51 -19.55
N SER A 744 0.06 31.53 -19.22
CA SER A 744 -1.04 31.09 -20.07
C SER A 744 -2.23 30.61 -19.22
N ALA A 745 -3.28 31.43 -19.18
CA ALA A 745 -4.58 31.04 -18.63
C ALA A 745 -5.49 30.57 -19.77
N PHE A 746 -5.97 29.34 -19.67
CA PHE A 746 -6.87 28.72 -20.64
C PHE A 746 -8.32 28.83 -20.15
N PRO A 747 -9.24 29.37 -20.96
CA PRO A 747 -10.67 29.37 -20.64
C PRO A 747 -11.20 27.96 -20.37
N ALA A 748 -12.26 27.84 -19.57
CA ALA A 748 -12.96 26.57 -19.37
C ALA A 748 -13.38 25.96 -20.72
N ASN A 749 -13.30 24.64 -20.82
CA ASN A 749 -13.49 23.82 -22.04
C ASN A 749 -12.42 24.01 -23.14
N THR A 750 -11.26 24.61 -22.85
CA THR A 750 -10.12 24.67 -23.79
C THR A 750 -9.37 23.34 -23.89
N VAL A 751 -9.22 22.59 -22.79
CA VAL A 751 -8.48 21.32 -22.76
C VAL A 751 -9.36 20.26 -22.11
N LYS A 752 -10.03 19.42 -22.91
CA LYS A 752 -10.94 18.38 -22.43
C LYS A 752 -10.40 16.99 -22.75
N ARG A 753 -10.58 16.05 -21.82
CA ARG A 753 -10.33 14.62 -22.01
C ARG A 753 -11.61 13.81 -21.86
N GLY A 754 -11.73 12.73 -22.63
CA GLY A 754 -12.74 11.70 -22.48
C GLY A 754 -12.13 10.30 -22.59
N ILE A 755 -12.66 9.36 -21.80
CA ILE A 755 -12.39 7.93 -21.94
C ILE A 755 -13.71 7.15 -21.94
N ARG A 756 -13.92 6.29 -22.94
CA ARG A 756 -15.20 5.65 -23.24
C ARG A 756 -15.05 4.17 -23.56
N MET A 757 -15.88 3.35 -22.92
CA MET A 757 -16.11 1.96 -23.31
C MET A 757 -16.96 1.90 -24.60
N LEU A 758 -16.55 1.06 -25.54
CA LEU A 758 -17.20 0.86 -26.84
C LEU A 758 -17.46 -0.64 -27.12
N ASN A 759 -18.42 -0.91 -28.02
CA ASN A 759 -18.74 -2.22 -28.61
C ASN A 759 -18.83 -3.35 -27.57
N GLY A 760 -19.83 -3.30 -26.68
CA GLY A 760 -19.98 -4.29 -25.60
C GLY A 760 -18.82 -4.31 -24.60
N ARG A 761 -18.15 -3.18 -24.40
CA ARG A 761 -16.97 -2.99 -23.52
C ARG A 761 -15.72 -3.75 -23.99
N ARG A 762 -15.61 -4.03 -25.29
CA ARG A 762 -14.45 -4.67 -25.91
C ARG A 762 -13.44 -3.68 -26.52
N GLN A 763 -13.80 -2.41 -26.58
CA GLN A 763 -12.94 -1.31 -27.03
C GLN A 763 -12.88 -0.19 -25.98
N VAL A 764 -11.77 0.55 -25.97
CA VAL A 764 -11.65 1.83 -25.26
C VAL A 764 -11.22 2.93 -26.23
N LEU A 765 -12.00 4.01 -26.30
CA LEU A 765 -11.60 5.26 -26.95
C LEU A 765 -11.09 6.23 -25.88
N VAL A 766 -9.87 6.73 -26.07
CA VAL A 766 -9.36 7.92 -25.36
C VAL A 766 -9.37 9.08 -26.35
N GLN A 767 -10.00 10.18 -25.97
CA GLN A 767 -10.09 11.40 -26.78
C GLN A 767 -9.62 12.61 -25.98
N ASP A 768 -8.86 13.48 -26.61
CA ASP A 768 -8.52 14.81 -26.09
C ASP A 768 -8.95 15.87 -27.12
N ASP A 769 -9.89 16.74 -26.73
CA ASP A 769 -10.29 17.90 -27.53
C ASP A 769 -9.61 19.15 -26.97
N ILE A 770 -8.74 19.76 -27.77
CA ILE A 770 -8.01 20.99 -27.45
C ILE A 770 -8.56 22.11 -28.35
N GLY A 771 -9.14 23.14 -27.75
CA GLY A 771 -9.66 24.32 -28.43
C GLY A 771 -8.55 25.22 -28.98
N ALA A 772 -8.83 25.91 -30.09
CA ALA A 772 -7.89 26.85 -30.71
C ALA A 772 -7.50 27.97 -29.74
N ASN A 773 -6.21 28.09 -29.44
CA ASN A 773 -5.69 29.04 -28.46
C ASN A 773 -4.20 29.32 -28.75
N GLY A 774 -3.85 30.57 -29.07
CA GLY A 774 -2.47 30.97 -29.39
C GLY A 774 -1.48 30.90 -28.20
N GLY A 775 -1.98 30.70 -26.98
CA GLY A 775 -1.16 30.33 -25.83
C GLY A 775 -0.72 28.87 -25.84
N ILE A 776 -1.46 27.97 -26.50
CA ILE A 776 -1.03 26.59 -26.74
C ILE A 776 -0.14 26.60 -27.98
N GLN A 777 1.13 26.21 -27.82
CA GLN A 777 2.12 26.20 -28.90
C GLN A 777 2.58 24.78 -29.23
N LYS A 778 2.57 23.89 -28.24
CA LYS A 778 3.00 22.48 -28.38
C LYS A 778 2.13 21.59 -27.51
N ILE A 779 1.65 20.49 -28.06
CA ILE A 779 0.86 19.47 -27.38
C ILE A 779 1.61 18.14 -27.49
N GLN A 780 1.77 17.42 -26.38
CA GLN A 780 2.21 16.03 -26.40
C GLN A 780 1.32 15.14 -25.54
N TRP A 781 0.63 14.21 -26.19
CA TRP A 781 -0.05 13.08 -25.56
C TRP A 781 0.97 12.01 -25.20
N ARG A 782 0.89 11.43 -23.99
CA ARG A 782 1.83 10.43 -23.48
C ARG A 782 1.10 9.29 -22.75
N VAL A 783 1.57 8.06 -22.93
CA VAL A 783 1.18 6.89 -22.14
C VAL A 783 2.39 6.01 -21.84
N GLN A 784 2.53 5.60 -20.57
CA GLN A 784 3.56 4.69 -20.08
C GLN A 784 3.10 3.23 -20.21
N THR A 785 3.97 2.36 -20.72
CA THR A 785 3.70 0.92 -20.84
C THR A 785 4.94 0.06 -20.60
N ASN A 786 4.74 -1.17 -20.14
CA ASN A 786 5.76 -2.23 -20.18
C ASN A 786 5.81 -2.96 -21.53
N ALA A 787 4.86 -2.68 -22.44
CA ALA A 787 4.75 -3.41 -23.70
C ALA A 787 5.94 -3.15 -24.65
N THR A 788 6.33 -4.19 -25.37
CA THR A 788 7.17 -4.04 -26.56
C THR A 788 6.31 -3.48 -27.69
N ILE A 789 6.68 -2.30 -28.20
CA ILE A 789 5.92 -1.56 -29.21
C ILE A 789 6.52 -1.75 -30.60
N THR A 790 5.69 -2.08 -31.59
CA THR A 790 6.02 -1.98 -33.02
C THR A 790 5.06 -1.01 -33.69
N LEU A 791 5.55 -0.13 -34.57
CA LEU A 791 4.71 0.82 -35.31
C LEU A 791 4.48 0.37 -36.74
N SER A 792 3.33 0.72 -37.30
CA SER A 792 3.06 0.64 -38.74
C SER A 792 3.96 1.59 -39.55
N ALA A 793 4.04 1.39 -40.87
CA ALA A 793 4.89 2.21 -41.75
C ALA A 793 4.46 3.69 -41.80
N ASP A 794 3.16 3.97 -41.70
CA ASP A 794 2.58 5.31 -41.55
C ASP A 794 2.62 5.83 -40.10
N ARG A 795 3.06 4.99 -39.14
CA ARG A 795 3.10 5.23 -37.69
C ARG A 795 1.76 5.60 -37.06
N ARG A 796 0.62 5.33 -37.72
CA ARG A 796 -0.73 5.58 -37.15
C ARG A 796 -1.29 4.43 -36.34
N THR A 797 -0.68 3.25 -36.43
CA THR A 797 -1.00 2.07 -35.60
C THR A 797 0.23 1.67 -34.80
N ALA A 798 0.03 1.42 -33.50
CA ALA A 798 1.01 0.84 -32.60
C ALA A 798 0.52 -0.55 -32.14
N THR A 799 1.30 -1.58 -32.42
CA THR A 799 1.09 -2.94 -31.93
C THR A 799 1.90 -3.11 -30.65
N LEU A 800 1.22 -3.19 -29.52
CA LEU A 800 1.79 -3.40 -28.19
C LEU A 800 1.73 -4.89 -27.87
N THR A 801 2.80 -5.46 -27.30
CA THR A 801 2.83 -6.88 -26.91
C THR A 801 3.49 -7.11 -25.56
N LEU A 802 2.95 -8.09 -24.82
CA LEU A 802 3.38 -8.51 -23.47
C LEU A 802 3.29 -10.03 -23.33
N ASP A 803 4.27 -10.65 -22.66
CA ASP A 803 4.33 -12.09 -22.37
C ASP A 803 4.64 -12.40 -20.88
N ASN A 804 4.74 -11.36 -20.06
CA ASN A 804 5.02 -11.48 -18.64
C ASN A 804 4.47 -10.28 -17.84
N ALA A 805 4.25 -10.52 -16.55
CA ALA A 805 4.04 -9.51 -15.51
C ALA A 805 5.11 -9.68 -14.44
N THR A 806 5.49 -8.58 -13.79
CA THR A 806 6.52 -8.58 -12.74
C THR A 806 5.99 -7.89 -11.49
N ASP A 807 5.88 -8.63 -10.38
CA ASP A 807 5.66 -8.07 -9.04
C ASP A 807 7.03 -7.84 -8.38
N PRO A 808 7.42 -6.57 -8.10
CA PRO A 808 8.72 -6.23 -7.52
C PRO A 808 8.77 -6.42 -6.00
N ASN A 809 7.62 -6.59 -5.34
CA ASN A 809 7.46 -6.66 -3.88
C ASN A 809 7.24 -8.11 -3.41
N ALA A 810 7.08 -9.06 -4.33
CA ALA A 810 7.02 -10.48 -4.05
C ALA A 810 8.29 -11.00 -3.36
N TRP A 811 8.14 -11.95 -2.43
CA TRP A 811 9.26 -12.50 -1.67
C TRP A 811 9.83 -13.76 -2.31
N GLY A 812 11.12 -13.76 -2.68
CA GLY A 812 11.85 -14.96 -3.07
C GLY A 812 11.84 -15.31 -4.57
N GLY A 813 11.95 -14.31 -5.45
CA GLY A 813 12.19 -14.53 -6.88
C GLY A 813 13.39 -15.46 -7.17
N ASN A 814 13.32 -16.10 -8.34
CA ASN A 814 14.01 -17.34 -8.70
C ASN A 814 15.47 -17.53 -8.16
N THR A 815 15.61 -18.43 -7.17
CA THR A 815 16.80 -19.22 -6.74
C THR A 815 17.66 -18.84 -5.52
N VAL A 816 17.81 -17.59 -5.06
CA VAL A 816 18.70 -17.26 -3.90
C VAL A 816 18.13 -16.18 -2.98
N ALA A 817 18.47 -16.25 -1.69
CA ALA A 817 17.98 -15.37 -0.61
C ALA A 817 18.02 -13.87 -0.93
N GLY A 818 16.84 -13.25 -0.99
CA GLY A 818 16.62 -11.82 -1.13
C GLY A 818 15.28 -11.51 -1.83
N PRO A 819 14.81 -10.25 -1.82
CA PRO A 819 13.67 -9.81 -2.60
C PRO A 819 14.07 -9.68 -4.08
N ALA A 820 14.16 -10.81 -4.77
CA ALA A 820 14.15 -10.84 -6.23
C ALA A 820 12.68 -10.81 -6.72
N PRO A 821 12.37 -10.09 -7.81
CA PRO A 821 10.99 -9.92 -8.26
C PRO A 821 10.38 -11.24 -8.77
N LEU A 822 9.08 -11.43 -8.52
CA LEU A 822 8.30 -12.50 -9.13
C LEU A 822 7.99 -12.13 -10.58
N ILE A 823 8.36 -12.99 -11.53
CA ILE A 823 8.01 -12.83 -12.94
C ILE A 823 7.03 -13.94 -13.33
N ALA A 824 5.74 -13.60 -13.39
CA ALA A 824 4.72 -14.47 -13.98
C ALA A 824 4.81 -14.38 -15.51
N ARG A 825 4.84 -15.51 -16.20
CA ARG A 825 4.93 -15.58 -17.66
C ARG A 825 3.67 -16.22 -18.22
N PHE A 826 3.14 -15.64 -19.30
CA PHE A 826 1.88 -16.04 -19.93
C PHE A 826 2.01 -16.06 -21.45
N ALA A 827 1.03 -16.65 -22.14
CA ALA A 827 0.98 -16.64 -23.60
C ALA A 827 0.98 -15.18 -24.13
N LYS A 828 1.80 -14.90 -25.14
CA LYS A 828 2.03 -13.54 -25.65
C LYS A 828 0.72 -12.85 -26.07
N GLN A 829 0.31 -11.86 -25.28
CA GLN A 829 -0.86 -11.02 -25.53
C GLN A 829 -0.52 -9.87 -26.49
N THR A 830 -1.52 -9.35 -27.19
CA THR A 830 -1.38 -8.26 -28.15
C THR A 830 -2.51 -7.24 -28.02
N MET A 831 -2.15 -5.96 -28.02
CA MET A 831 -3.05 -4.81 -28.08
C MET A 831 -2.74 -4.01 -29.34
N ILE A 832 -3.77 -3.65 -30.12
CA ILE A 832 -3.64 -2.72 -31.24
C ILE A 832 -4.16 -1.37 -30.80
N VAL A 833 -3.33 -0.33 -30.98
CA VAL A 833 -3.67 1.06 -30.65
C VAL A 833 -3.62 1.89 -31.93
N LYS A 834 -4.70 2.57 -32.28
CA LYS A 834 -4.84 3.34 -33.53
C LYS A 834 -5.07 4.83 -33.25
N ILE A 835 -4.43 5.70 -34.02
CA ILE A 835 -4.80 7.12 -34.13
C ILE A 835 -5.93 7.24 -35.16
N LEU A 836 -7.12 7.65 -34.75
CA LEU A 836 -8.23 7.99 -35.64
C LEU A 836 -8.13 9.44 -36.14
N SER A 837 -7.84 10.36 -35.21
CA SER A 837 -7.76 11.82 -35.45
C SER A 837 -6.59 12.44 -34.66
N PRO A 838 -5.97 13.55 -35.14
CA PRO A 838 -6.12 14.12 -36.48
C PRO A 838 -5.43 13.25 -37.54
N ALA A 839 -5.80 13.43 -38.82
CA ALA A 839 -5.34 12.54 -39.89
C ALA A 839 -3.81 12.60 -40.17
N THR A 840 -3.14 13.64 -39.69
CA THR A 840 -1.69 13.89 -39.80
C THR A 840 -0.90 13.42 -38.58
N ALA A 841 -1.56 13.05 -37.48
CA ALA A 841 -0.87 12.60 -36.27
C ALA A 841 -0.19 11.24 -36.45
N THR A 842 0.96 11.07 -35.82
CA THR A 842 1.74 9.81 -35.83
C THR A 842 2.27 9.49 -34.43
N PHE A 843 2.48 8.21 -34.15
CA PHE A 843 3.04 7.77 -32.87
C PHE A 843 4.56 7.99 -32.80
N GLY A 844 5.02 8.55 -31.68
CA GLY A 844 6.37 8.44 -31.16
C GLY A 844 6.50 7.28 -30.17
N VAL A 845 7.71 6.74 -30.03
CA VAL A 845 8.05 5.73 -29.01
C VAL A 845 9.40 6.08 -28.40
N THR A 846 9.46 6.13 -27.08
CA THR A 846 10.70 6.28 -26.30
C THR A 846 10.84 5.08 -25.38
N SER A 847 11.80 4.18 -25.66
CA SER A 847 12.02 2.97 -24.87
C SER A 847 13.23 3.07 -23.94
N PHE A 848 13.06 2.55 -22.72
CA PHE A 848 14.07 2.44 -21.66
C PHE A 848 14.58 0.99 -21.56
N SER A 849 14.66 0.30 -22.70
CA SER A 849 15.03 -1.11 -22.81
C SER A 849 16.52 -1.26 -23.13
N GLY A 850 17.24 -2.08 -22.35
CA GLY A 850 18.62 -2.50 -22.64
C GLY A 850 19.69 -2.01 -21.66
N ASN A 851 19.39 -1.04 -20.79
CA ASN A 851 20.28 -0.61 -19.72
C ASN A 851 19.52 -0.56 -18.36
N PRO A 852 19.94 -1.35 -17.34
CA PRO A 852 19.27 -1.38 -16.04
C PRO A 852 19.40 -0.06 -15.24
N GLU A 853 20.38 0.79 -15.57
CA GLU A 853 20.62 2.10 -14.94
C GLU A 853 19.98 3.27 -15.72
N GLN A 854 19.22 3.01 -16.79
CA GLN A 854 18.63 4.05 -17.62
C GLN A 854 17.51 4.82 -16.88
N LYS A 855 17.84 6.06 -16.52
CA LYS A 855 16.87 7.09 -16.08
C LYS A 855 15.90 7.47 -17.22
N PRO A 856 14.71 8.00 -16.90
CA PRO A 856 13.77 8.53 -17.89
C PRO A 856 14.38 9.60 -18.81
N THR A 857 13.98 9.55 -20.08
CA THR A 857 14.19 10.64 -21.03
C THR A 857 13.13 11.71 -20.80
N ARG A 858 13.56 12.80 -20.17
CA ARG A 858 12.75 14.00 -19.95
C ARG A 858 12.54 14.76 -21.26
N ILE A 859 11.37 15.39 -21.38
CA ILE A 859 11.08 16.39 -22.43
C ILE A 859 11.24 17.83 -21.92
N TYR A 860 11.17 18.04 -20.60
CA TYR A 860 11.43 19.32 -19.95
C TYR A 860 12.03 19.15 -18.55
N GLY A 861 12.67 20.22 -18.08
CA GLY A 861 13.38 20.25 -16.80
C GLY A 861 14.56 19.28 -16.74
N THR A 862 15.16 19.19 -15.55
CA THR A 862 16.27 18.27 -15.22
C THR A 862 15.87 17.39 -14.05
N ASP A 863 16.64 16.33 -13.76
CA ASP A 863 16.59 15.69 -12.45
C ASP A 863 16.90 16.77 -11.38
N PRO A 864 16.05 16.99 -10.36
CA PRO A 864 16.27 18.04 -9.35
C PRO A 864 17.49 17.79 -8.46
N ASN A 865 17.92 16.53 -8.35
CA ASN A 865 19.14 16.15 -7.66
C ASN A 865 20.37 16.72 -8.39
N THR A 866 21.16 17.52 -7.67
CA THR A 866 22.40 18.10 -8.16
C THR A 866 23.63 17.78 -7.29
N THR A 867 23.45 17.12 -6.13
CA THR A 867 24.54 16.93 -5.15
C THR A 867 25.06 15.47 -5.13
N PRO A 868 26.40 15.25 -5.17
CA PRO A 868 26.99 13.92 -5.04
C PRO A 868 26.64 13.21 -3.72
N GLY A 869 25.66 12.30 -3.77
CA GLY A 869 25.23 11.46 -2.66
C GLY A 869 23.71 11.40 -2.46
N GLU A 870 22.98 12.40 -2.96
CA GLU A 870 21.52 12.40 -3.05
C GLU A 870 21.05 11.34 -4.06
N GLN A 871 19.81 10.87 -3.95
CA GLN A 871 19.18 10.02 -4.96
C GLN A 871 18.11 10.82 -5.72
N GLY A 872 18.00 10.63 -7.03
CA GLY A 872 17.14 11.41 -7.92
C GLY A 872 16.10 10.52 -8.61
N ASP A 873 15.84 10.76 -9.89
CA ASP A 873 15.04 9.84 -10.71
C ASP A 873 15.60 8.41 -10.62
N GLN A 874 14.74 7.45 -10.30
CA GLN A 874 15.09 6.03 -10.35
C GLN A 874 15.19 5.56 -11.82
N PRO A 875 16.06 4.58 -12.13
CA PRO A 875 16.03 3.89 -13.41
C PRO A 875 14.67 3.24 -13.70
N MET A 876 14.27 3.20 -14.96
CA MET A 876 12.99 2.61 -15.40
C MET A 876 13.18 1.55 -16.51
N PRO A 877 14.02 0.51 -16.29
CA PRO A 877 14.32 -0.48 -17.30
C PRO A 877 13.07 -1.22 -17.79
N GLY A 878 13.02 -1.50 -19.10
CA GLY A 878 11.97 -2.31 -19.73
C GLY A 878 10.66 -1.58 -20.02
N ARG A 879 10.55 -0.28 -19.68
CA ARG A 879 9.39 0.57 -20.01
C ARG A 879 9.52 1.24 -21.38
N SER A 880 8.39 1.61 -21.96
CA SER A 880 8.29 2.49 -23.13
C SER A 880 7.23 3.57 -22.90
N VAL A 881 7.44 4.75 -23.47
CA VAL A 881 6.42 5.80 -23.60
C VAL A 881 5.91 5.78 -25.04
N LEU A 882 4.60 5.57 -25.23
CA LEU A 882 3.91 5.83 -26.48
C LEU A 882 3.47 7.31 -26.47
N THR A 883 3.74 8.05 -27.55
CA THR A 883 3.42 9.48 -27.60
C THR A 883 2.78 9.91 -28.92
N ILE A 884 2.07 11.03 -28.91
CA ILE A 884 1.68 11.79 -30.11
C ILE A 884 2.09 13.24 -29.85
N THR A 885 2.79 13.89 -30.78
CA THR A 885 3.19 15.30 -30.66
C THR A 885 2.53 16.10 -31.78
N LEU A 886 1.94 17.25 -31.44
CA LEU A 886 1.28 18.17 -32.36
C LEU A 886 1.68 19.61 -32.03
N ASP A 887 1.65 20.46 -33.06
CA ASP A 887 1.72 21.90 -32.89
C ASP A 887 0.38 22.44 -32.37
N GLY A 888 0.44 23.56 -31.64
CA GLY A 888 -0.72 24.24 -31.08
C GLY A 888 -1.36 25.28 -32.01
N GLY A 889 -1.93 26.33 -31.42
CA GLY A 889 -2.62 27.42 -32.11
C GLY A 889 -4.02 27.04 -32.56
N ASP A 890 -4.12 26.12 -33.52
CA ASP A 890 -5.38 25.60 -34.06
C ASP A 890 -6.03 24.55 -33.13
N ALA A 891 -7.32 24.30 -33.33
CA ALA A 891 -8.06 23.30 -32.57
C ALA A 891 -7.64 21.88 -32.99
N GLN A 892 -7.38 21.01 -32.02
CA GLN A 892 -6.98 19.62 -32.21
C GLN A 892 -8.01 18.69 -31.55
N SER A 893 -8.28 17.54 -32.18
CA SER A 893 -8.97 16.41 -31.52
C SER A 893 -8.14 15.16 -31.71
N ILE A 894 -7.44 14.75 -30.66
CA ILE A 894 -6.62 13.54 -30.62
C ILE A 894 -7.54 12.39 -30.25
N GLN A 895 -7.67 11.37 -31.10
CA GLN A 895 -8.57 10.22 -30.87
C GLN A 895 -7.77 8.93 -31.01
N VAL A 896 -7.66 8.19 -29.91
CA VAL A 896 -6.84 6.97 -29.79
C VAL A 896 -7.73 5.79 -29.39
N LEU A 897 -7.89 4.83 -30.31
CA LEU A 897 -8.68 3.63 -30.11
C LEU A 897 -7.78 2.47 -29.67
N TRP A 898 -8.18 1.78 -28.60
CA TRP A 898 -7.50 0.61 -28.02
C TRP A 898 -8.35 -0.65 -28.27
N GLN A 899 -7.79 -1.61 -29.01
CA GLN A 899 -8.41 -2.89 -29.36
C GLN A 899 -7.53 -4.07 -28.92
N PRO A 900 -7.86 -4.74 -27.82
CA PRO A 900 -7.21 -6.00 -27.42
C PRO A 900 -7.47 -7.09 -28.46
N GLN A 901 -6.46 -7.93 -28.71
CA GLN A 901 -6.56 -9.03 -29.69
C GLN A 901 -6.93 -10.35 -29.00
N TRP A 902 -8.20 -10.50 -28.61
CA TRP A 902 -8.71 -11.79 -28.12
C TRP A 902 -8.72 -12.85 -29.24
N SER A 903 -8.80 -14.13 -28.87
CA SER A 903 -8.98 -15.24 -29.82
C SER A 903 -10.37 -15.28 -30.47
N ASN A 904 -11.33 -14.51 -29.96
CA ASN A 904 -12.73 -14.48 -30.39
C ASN A 904 -13.18 -13.13 -30.99
N LEU A 905 -12.28 -12.44 -31.69
CA LEU A 905 -12.62 -11.18 -32.38
C LEU A 905 -13.76 -11.38 -33.40
N ASN A 906 -14.61 -10.36 -33.53
CA ASN A 906 -15.68 -10.30 -34.52
C ASN A 906 -15.67 -8.95 -35.27
N ASP A 907 -16.59 -8.77 -36.22
CA ASP A 907 -16.63 -7.56 -37.07
C ASP A 907 -16.84 -6.26 -36.27
N ALA A 908 -17.57 -6.30 -35.14
CA ALA A 908 -17.76 -5.13 -34.29
C ALA A 908 -16.47 -4.73 -33.54
N ASP A 909 -15.59 -5.69 -33.21
CA ASP A 909 -14.26 -5.38 -32.66
C ASP A 909 -13.35 -4.68 -33.69
N ASN A 910 -13.72 -4.70 -34.97
CA ASN A 910 -13.00 -4.01 -36.04
C ASN A 910 -13.68 -2.69 -36.47
N LYS A 911 -14.89 -2.39 -35.96
CA LYS A 911 -15.58 -1.12 -36.23
C LYS A 911 -14.84 0.03 -35.55
N GLU A 912 -14.54 1.07 -36.32
CA GLU A 912 -14.07 2.36 -35.79
C GLU A 912 -15.29 3.25 -35.43
N PRO A 913 -15.27 3.94 -34.27
CA PRO A 913 -16.38 4.79 -33.86
C PRO A 913 -16.48 6.06 -34.71
N PRO A 914 -17.67 6.71 -34.79
CA PRO A 914 -17.80 8.02 -35.39
C PRO A 914 -17.05 9.08 -34.57
N ASN A 915 -16.50 10.09 -35.25
CA ASN A 915 -15.88 11.24 -34.61
C ASN A 915 -16.97 12.13 -33.97
N VAL A 916 -16.95 12.27 -32.63
CA VAL A 916 -17.88 13.10 -31.86
C VAL A 916 -17.12 13.95 -30.84
N PRO A 917 -17.27 15.29 -30.84
CA PRO A 917 -16.67 16.15 -29.81
C PRO A 917 -17.16 15.81 -28.40
N ILE A 918 -16.29 15.96 -27.40
CA ILE A 918 -16.53 15.56 -26.00
C ILE A 918 -17.79 16.22 -25.40
N ASP A 919 -18.14 17.44 -25.82
CA ASP A 919 -19.35 18.14 -25.34
C ASP A 919 -20.65 17.45 -25.79
N ASN A 920 -20.59 16.70 -26.90
CA ASN A 920 -21.69 15.92 -27.47
C ASN A 920 -21.63 14.44 -27.05
N TRP A 921 -20.77 14.06 -26.09
CA TRP A 921 -20.75 12.71 -25.57
C TRP A 921 -22.02 12.40 -24.76
N SER A 922 -22.63 11.27 -25.09
CA SER A 922 -23.79 10.67 -24.45
C SER A 922 -23.67 9.15 -24.51
N LEU A 923 -24.50 8.41 -23.78
CA LEU A 923 -24.46 6.94 -23.84
C LEU A 923 -24.58 6.38 -25.27
N THR A 924 -25.33 7.02 -26.18
CA THR A 924 -25.58 6.55 -27.56
C THR A 924 -24.72 7.21 -28.64
N SER A 925 -23.84 8.16 -28.30
CA SER A 925 -23.23 9.04 -29.32
C SER A 925 -22.25 8.36 -30.30
N HIS A 926 -21.74 7.17 -29.98
CA HIS A 926 -20.73 6.46 -30.80
C HIS A 926 -21.24 5.11 -31.37
N ASN A 927 -22.55 4.97 -31.55
CA ASN A 927 -23.19 3.68 -31.88
C ASN A 927 -22.99 3.21 -33.34
#